data_AF-A0AA38P4U1-F1
#
_entry.id   AF-A0AA38P4U1-F1
#
_cell.length_a   1.000
_cell.length_b   1.000
_cell.length_c   1.000
_cell.angle_alpha   90.00
_cell.angle_beta   90.00
_cell.angle_gamma   90.00
#
_symmetry.space_group_name_H-M   'P 1'
#
loop_
_entity.id
_entity.type
_entity.pdbx_description
1 polymer ?
#
loop_
_entity_poly.entity_id
_entity_poly.type
_entity_poly.pdbx_seq_one_letter_code
_entity_poly.pdbx_strand_id
1 'polypeptide(L)'
;MEEEIDRVVQAITIASDPSQTALHQQAMTYLSSIERNASETWRLALPLFVETAPGGTRKYSDQARFFALRVLDELLDNRFEPLDPGTFQIIQQTILSYIQSEYLYGSAEANATYIRNKFSHTLTLFFLCTYTDQWQSFFADLFTLIRPTTGSSVSTFNRHVSLLFFHLIVEISGEVADQMIKAARMHTSERLARDGRVRDAVRERDAVRINEAVLTIVAEAAEQMSALRGQGLKSPTDRQLAEVEEVVDWGMRTFASYVGWIDIGLTVTPTTVPLLFSLLADPLLPIRLATSGALLKIVTKGLKEPGDKLQLIKVLSLSQVIEALEARTHSEQLERGEDTDEGEESYRESLGRLLNALGLELTKLEECPVAEVQTEASILLRQILPITLRFMADEYDDTCSTVFLLLHTILSAYKRSRKVSGGPIDAEKREFLTTLLQVILEKMKWDVDADPSDVDDDDNDEFERLRKELRIFMDSILSIDQDLVTDAVRQLAFSTIESYKNHVEMKWNEAELGIYLVYIFGEINKTGGKGRAAFCLVPAVPRDMPRDTRRTIDYREYPLTTHGELLFALVQSGISAYPHQSVALQFFETVSRYTDFFKVRKECIVSTLEAMIDTRGIHHQNPTFRRRTFYLFYRFIKDSKSDIPLELVPSILQSIRDLLAIEVVIPEPEEVEVDFMTDAVKSSSFDAQLYLFETLGILISLLFKNPPQQNGLLLSFVKPLMDELSGALQGSTSLDFKKLADGESRSEVVPIVQLHHLIMALGSIAKGFPDYPSPPLPDDFIMPPVDVFAEIAQAILVCLENTNIIKVVRDATRFAFARILAIAGPHVTHYIPPLMGNLLIHFDPSELVDFMNFIGLLIFKLQDDMFDVLDELVNPLTTHISTTLSQPISGSDEQRMHVEIKKAYTTLLTSIMSAKLQGVFISPRNNASFNSLMETMQVLAEDTSDPPNQKATFNLLSRCVSVWAQPNFVPPTSNGNSNHNTLNDVGIPGFERYVYERLLPIAFGIPSLPNLNLKDGQVTTVLHEIANFLQTVLKIRGSEAESYLLNAYFPSQNWPQDAAMDMTTKMRELDPKGFRKYFTDFVRSTRTGS
;
A
#
# COMPACT_ATOMS: atom_id res chain seq x y z
N MET A 1 -32.91 -40.56 20.10
CA MET A 1 -33.44 -39.19 20.01
C MET A 1 -33.36 -38.45 21.34
N GLU A 2 -34.15 -38.74 22.39
CA GLU A 2 -34.02 -38.01 23.68
C GLU A 2 -32.63 -38.18 24.33
N GLU A 3 -32.09 -39.40 24.41
CA GLU A 3 -30.72 -39.64 24.93
C GLU A 3 -29.63 -38.96 24.10
N GLU A 4 -29.85 -38.75 22.80
CA GLU A 4 -28.90 -38.06 21.92
C GLU A 4 -28.98 -36.55 22.11
N ILE A 5 -30.19 -35.99 22.25
CA ILE A 5 -30.42 -34.59 22.56
C ILE A 5 -29.75 -34.23 23.89
N ASP A 6 -29.88 -35.07 24.92
CA ASP A 6 -29.23 -34.85 26.22
C ASP A 6 -27.69 -34.84 26.10
N ARG A 7 -27.12 -35.73 25.29
CA ARG A 7 -25.67 -35.74 25.00
C ARG A 7 -25.21 -34.48 24.28
N VAL A 8 -26.00 -33.98 23.34
CA VAL A 8 -25.71 -32.72 22.64
C VAL A 8 -25.74 -31.54 23.60
N VAL A 9 -26.76 -31.44 24.45
CA VAL A 9 -26.84 -30.37 25.47
C VAL A 9 -25.67 -30.42 26.44
N GLN A 10 -25.26 -31.62 26.88
CA GLN A 10 -24.07 -31.78 27.72
C GLN A 10 -22.80 -31.33 27.01
N ALA A 11 -22.59 -31.74 25.76
CA ALA A 11 -21.42 -31.33 24.98
C ALA A 11 -21.37 -29.80 24.79
N ILE A 12 -22.50 -29.16 24.54
CA ILE A 12 -22.59 -27.68 24.43
C ILE A 12 -22.24 -27.02 25.76
N THR A 13 -22.75 -27.56 26.87
CA THR A 13 -22.44 -27.04 28.22
C THR A 13 -20.95 -27.15 28.51
N ILE A 14 -20.31 -28.29 28.19
CA ILE A 14 -18.87 -28.51 28.36
C ILE A 14 -18.05 -27.57 27.47
N ALA A 15 -18.46 -27.37 26.21
CA ALA A 15 -17.77 -26.47 25.28
C ALA A 15 -17.91 -24.99 25.68
N SER A 16 -19.02 -24.63 26.34
CA SER A 16 -19.27 -23.26 26.81
C SER A 16 -18.57 -22.92 28.14
N ASP A 17 -18.11 -23.93 28.88
CA ASP A 17 -17.50 -23.78 30.19
C ASP A 17 -15.96 -23.86 30.10
N PRO A 18 -15.23 -22.74 30.19
CA PRO A 18 -13.78 -22.71 30.07
C PRO A 18 -13.06 -23.47 31.19
N SER A 19 -13.76 -23.87 32.27
CA SER A 19 -13.17 -24.66 33.35
C SER A 19 -12.97 -26.14 33.01
N GLN A 20 -13.61 -26.65 31.95
CA GLN A 20 -13.62 -28.08 31.60
C GLN A 20 -12.62 -28.46 30.50
N THR A 21 -11.35 -28.06 30.66
CA THR A 21 -10.28 -28.29 29.67
C THR A 21 -10.08 -29.76 29.26
N ALA A 22 -10.32 -30.72 30.16
CA ALA A 22 -10.12 -32.14 29.89
C ALA A 22 -11.10 -32.74 28.86
N LEU A 23 -12.34 -32.25 28.81
CA LEU A 23 -13.38 -32.74 27.90
C LEU A 23 -13.71 -31.76 26.77
N HIS A 24 -13.18 -30.53 26.82
CA HIS A 24 -13.45 -29.47 25.85
C HIS A 24 -13.14 -29.89 24.40
N GLN A 25 -11.98 -30.50 24.15
CA GLN A 25 -11.61 -30.94 22.79
C GLN A 25 -12.52 -32.07 22.28
N GLN A 26 -12.95 -32.98 23.16
CA GLN A 26 -13.88 -34.06 22.80
C GLN A 26 -15.27 -33.51 22.50
N ALA A 27 -15.76 -32.58 23.34
CA ALA A 27 -17.04 -31.90 23.12
C ALA A 27 -17.03 -31.11 21.79
N MET A 28 -15.97 -30.34 21.52
CA MET A 28 -15.84 -29.58 20.27
C MET A 28 -15.78 -30.49 19.03
N THR A 29 -15.04 -31.60 19.12
CA THR A 29 -14.98 -32.59 18.04
C THR A 29 -16.35 -33.22 17.80
N TYR A 30 -17.07 -33.58 18.87
CA TYR A 30 -18.41 -34.13 18.78
C TYR A 30 -19.39 -33.14 18.13
N LEU A 31 -19.44 -31.89 18.60
CA LEU A 31 -20.30 -30.85 18.04
C LEU A 31 -19.97 -30.56 16.56
N SER A 32 -18.68 -30.50 16.21
CA SER A 32 -18.25 -30.32 14.81
C SER A 32 -18.66 -31.48 13.90
N SER A 33 -18.74 -32.70 14.44
CA SER A 33 -19.19 -33.87 13.67
C SER A 33 -20.70 -33.85 13.43
N ILE A 34 -21.47 -33.25 14.35
CA ILE A 34 -22.91 -33.02 14.17
C ILE A 34 -23.15 -31.95 13.11
N GLU A 35 -22.42 -30.83 13.14
CA GLU A 35 -22.52 -29.78 12.12
C GLU A 35 -22.17 -30.32 10.73
N ARG A 36 -21.01 -30.98 10.56
CA ARG A 36 -20.59 -31.51 9.25
C ARG A 36 -21.56 -32.52 8.64
N ASN A 37 -22.36 -33.20 9.48
CA ASN A 37 -23.36 -34.17 9.05
C ASN A 37 -24.80 -33.61 9.14
N ALA A 38 -24.98 -32.29 8.95
CA ALA A 38 -26.26 -31.59 9.05
C ALA A 38 -27.41 -32.26 8.26
N SER A 39 -27.12 -32.90 7.13
CA SER A 39 -28.10 -33.65 6.32
C SER A 39 -28.83 -34.76 7.08
N GLU A 40 -28.17 -35.36 8.08
CA GLU A 40 -28.73 -36.43 8.92
C GLU A 40 -29.14 -35.92 10.31
N THR A 41 -28.42 -34.92 10.84
CA THR A 41 -28.56 -34.46 12.23
C THR A 41 -29.56 -33.33 12.44
N TRP A 42 -30.08 -32.67 11.38
CA TRP A 42 -31.04 -31.56 11.51
C TRP A 42 -32.31 -31.90 12.32
N ARG A 43 -32.72 -33.17 12.34
CA ARG A 43 -33.87 -33.63 13.14
C ARG A 43 -33.64 -33.51 14.65
N LEU A 44 -32.37 -33.56 15.09
CA LEU A 44 -31.98 -33.32 16.49
C LEU A 44 -32.01 -31.82 16.82
N ALA A 45 -31.73 -30.97 15.83
CA ALA A 45 -31.71 -29.51 16.01
C ALA A 45 -33.11 -28.91 16.21
N LEU A 46 -34.15 -29.44 15.54
CA LEU A 46 -35.49 -28.86 15.66
C LEU A 46 -36.04 -28.88 17.10
N PRO A 47 -36.09 -30.02 17.84
CA PRO A 47 -36.55 -30.02 19.23
C PRO A 47 -35.71 -29.12 20.14
N LEU A 48 -34.38 -29.12 19.95
CA LEU A 48 -33.46 -28.26 20.70
C LEU A 48 -33.81 -26.77 20.55
N PHE A 49 -34.35 -26.36 19.40
CA PHE A 49 -34.69 -24.98 19.12
C PHE A 49 -36.08 -24.56 19.65
N VAL A 50 -37.12 -25.36 19.40
CA VAL A 50 -38.54 -24.96 19.64
C VAL A 50 -39.19 -25.50 20.91
N GLU A 51 -38.69 -26.59 21.52
CA GLU A 51 -39.41 -27.28 22.60
C GLU A 51 -39.64 -26.36 23.82
N THR A 52 -40.88 -26.33 24.32
CA THR A 52 -41.30 -25.48 25.45
C THR A 52 -41.46 -26.30 26.73
N ALA A 53 -40.99 -25.75 27.85
CA ALA A 53 -41.24 -26.28 29.18
C ALA A 53 -42.71 -26.08 29.60
N PRO A 54 -43.22 -26.80 30.62
CA PRO A 54 -44.60 -26.69 31.09
C PRO A 54 -45.03 -25.28 31.54
N GLY A 55 -44.09 -24.38 31.80
CA GLY A 55 -44.32 -22.97 32.16
C GLY A 55 -44.37 -21.99 30.98
N GLY A 56 -44.33 -22.47 29.74
CA GLY A 56 -44.38 -21.63 28.54
C GLY A 56 -43.04 -21.02 28.10
N THR A 57 -41.96 -21.21 28.86
CA THR A 57 -40.59 -20.83 28.49
C THR A 57 -39.93 -21.91 27.63
N ARG A 58 -38.85 -21.57 26.91
CA ARG A 58 -38.07 -22.55 26.14
C ARG A 58 -37.39 -23.56 27.08
N LYS A 59 -37.37 -24.84 26.69
CA LYS A 59 -36.86 -25.95 27.51
C LYS A 59 -35.33 -25.95 27.62
N TYR A 60 -34.64 -25.66 26.52
CA TYR A 60 -33.19 -25.71 26.43
C TYR A 60 -32.56 -24.31 26.52
N SER A 61 -31.29 -24.24 26.89
CA SER A 61 -30.53 -23.00 27.02
C SER A 61 -30.35 -22.29 25.68
N ASP A 62 -30.11 -20.98 25.74
CA ASP A 62 -29.90 -20.17 24.54
C ASP A 62 -28.71 -20.64 23.68
N GLN A 63 -27.63 -21.12 24.32
CA GLN A 63 -26.48 -21.70 23.63
C GLN A 63 -26.86 -22.96 22.84
N ALA A 64 -27.69 -23.82 23.41
CA ALA A 64 -28.18 -25.02 22.74
C ALA A 64 -29.09 -24.69 21.56
N ARG A 65 -29.96 -23.69 21.73
CA ARG A 65 -30.83 -23.16 20.67
C ARG A 65 -30.03 -22.50 19.55
N PHE A 66 -28.96 -21.78 19.87
CA PHE A 66 -28.07 -21.18 18.89
C PHE A 66 -27.30 -22.23 18.08
N PHE A 67 -26.79 -23.27 18.75
CA PHE A 67 -26.15 -24.41 18.07
C PHE A 67 -27.14 -25.15 17.15
N ALA A 68 -28.39 -25.34 17.58
CA ALA A 68 -29.42 -25.92 16.74
C ALA A 68 -29.64 -25.11 15.44
N LEU A 69 -29.68 -23.78 15.52
CA LEU A 69 -29.74 -22.92 14.34
C LEU A 69 -28.49 -23.04 13.47
N ARG A 70 -27.29 -23.20 14.04
CA ARG A 70 -26.06 -23.45 13.25
C ARG A 70 -26.12 -24.75 12.44
N VAL A 71 -26.65 -25.83 13.03
CA VAL A 71 -26.85 -27.10 12.30
C VAL A 71 -27.84 -26.92 11.15
N LEU A 72 -28.91 -26.13 11.34
CA LEU A 72 -29.84 -25.81 10.27
C LEU A 72 -29.21 -24.92 9.19
N ASP A 73 -28.36 -23.98 9.56
CA ASP A 73 -27.64 -23.16 8.58
C ASP A 73 -26.72 -24.01 7.70
N GLU A 74 -25.96 -24.93 8.28
CA GLU A 74 -25.09 -25.84 7.52
C GLU A 74 -25.89 -26.78 6.59
N LEU A 75 -27.13 -27.13 6.96
CA LEU A 75 -28.03 -27.89 6.09
C LEU A 75 -28.44 -27.10 4.84
N LEU A 76 -28.63 -25.79 4.98
CA LEU A 76 -29.23 -24.88 4.00
C LEU A 76 -28.19 -24.11 3.18
N ASP A 77 -27.03 -23.82 3.77
CA ASP A 77 -25.97 -23.06 3.12
C ASP A 77 -25.40 -23.83 1.92
N ASN A 78 -25.08 -23.09 0.85
CA ASN A 78 -24.61 -23.64 -0.43
C ASN A 78 -25.46 -24.77 -1.04
N ARG A 79 -26.73 -24.91 -0.61
CA ARG A 79 -27.68 -25.84 -1.22
C ARG A 79 -28.43 -25.17 -2.36
N PHE A 80 -28.29 -25.71 -3.57
CA PHE A 80 -28.93 -25.19 -4.79
C PHE A 80 -30.10 -26.06 -5.28
N GLU A 81 -30.31 -27.22 -4.67
CA GLU A 81 -31.40 -28.15 -4.99
C GLU A 81 -32.58 -27.98 -4.01
N PRO A 82 -33.83 -28.18 -4.47
CA PRO A 82 -34.99 -28.17 -3.59
C PRO A 82 -34.89 -29.22 -2.47
N LEU A 83 -35.46 -28.91 -1.32
CA LEU A 83 -35.53 -29.88 -0.21
C LEU A 83 -36.48 -31.03 -0.55
N ASP A 84 -36.28 -32.19 0.05
CA ASP A 84 -37.28 -33.25 -0.05
C ASP A 84 -38.62 -32.79 0.57
N PRO A 85 -39.78 -33.17 -0.01
CA PRO A 85 -41.08 -32.63 0.43
C PRO A 85 -41.40 -32.87 1.90
N GLY A 86 -40.91 -33.97 2.50
CA GLY A 86 -41.13 -34.29 3.91
C GLY A 86 -40.34 -33.37 4.84
N THR A 87 -39.04 -33.21 4.57
CA THR A 87 -38.17 -32.28 5.31
C THR A 87 -38.66 -30.84 5.18
N PHE A 88 -39.04 -30.42 3.97
CA PHE A 88 -39.61 -29.09 3.74
C PHE A 88 -40.83 -28.82 4.62
N GLN A 89 -41.83 -29.72 4.64
CA GLN A 89 -43.04 -29.54 5.44
C GLN A 89 -42.76 -29.48 6.94
N ILE A 90 -41.85 -30.32 7.44
CA ILE A 90 -41.49 -30.35 8.87
C ILE A 90 -40.82 -29.04 9.29
N ILE A 91 -39.82 -28.58 8.52
CA ILE A 91 -39.09 -27.34 8.81
C ILE A 91 -40.04 -26.14 8.69
N GLN A 92 -40.84 -26.07 7.63
CA GLN A 92 -41.82 -24.99 7.41
C GLN A 92 -42.82 -24.89 8.56
N GLN A 93 -43.45 -25.99 8.97
CA GLN A 93 -44.40 -26.00 10.09
C GLN A 93 -43.74 -25.60 11.40
N THR A 94 -42.51 -26.05 11.64
CA THR A 94 -41.75 -25.72 12.85
C THR A 94 -41.43 -24.23 12.92
N ILE A 95 -40.94 -23.64 11.81
CA ILE A 95 -40.65 -22.21 11.69
C ILE A 95 -41.92 -21.38 11.89
N LEU A 96 -43.03 -21.73 11.23
CA LEU A 96 -44.29 -21.00 11.36
C LEU A 96 -44.86 -21.06 12.80
N SER A 97 -44.80 -22.24 13.42
CA SER A 97 -45.19 -22.43 14.83
C SER A 97 -44.32 -21.60 15.78
N TYR A 98 -43.01 -21.51 15.50
CA TYR A 98 -42.10 -20.66 16.26
C TYR A 98 -42.44 -19.18 16.12
N ILE A 99 -42.68 -18.69 14.90
CA ILE A 99 -43.07 -17.28 14.67
C ILE A 99 -44.39 -16.96 15.39
N GLN A 100 -45.38 -17.86 15.34
CA GLN A 100 -46.65 -17.66 16.03
C GLN A 100 -46.48 -17.66 17.56
N SER A 101 -45.74 -18.62 18.13
CA SER A 101 -45.56 -18.70 19.59
C SER A 101 -44.68 -17.58 20.15
N GLU A 102 -43.59 -17.23 19.48
CA GLU A 102 -42.57 -16.30 20.00
C GLU A 102 -42.77 -14.85 19.57
N TYR A 103 -43.10 -14.60 18.30
CA TYR A 103 -43.19 -13.24 17.76
C TYR A 103 -44.61 -12.69 17.77
N LEU A 104 -45.63 -13.52 17.49
CA LEU A 104 -47.01 -13.04 17.45
C LEU A 104 -47.61 -12.88 18.87
N TYR A 105 -47.44 -13.89 19.73
CA TYR A 105 -47.99 -13.91 21.09
C TYR A 105 -46.93 -13.81 22.20
N GLY A 106 -45.65 -13.99 21.87
CA GLY A 106 -44.54 -14.06 22.82
C GLY A 106 -43.80 -12.74 22.99
N SER A 107 -42.60 -12.84 23.57
CA SER A 107 -41.73 -11.69 23.86
C SER A 107 -40.76 -11.34 22.71
N ALA A 108 -40.82 -12.10 21.62
CA ALA A 108 -39.90 -12.03 20.49
C ALA A 108 -38.42 -12.12 20.92
N GLU A 109 -38.10 -13.05 21.82
CA GLU A 109 -36.74 -13.24 22.36
C GLU A 109 -36.12 -11.93 22.92
N ALA A 110 -36.91 -11.13 23.65
CA ALA A 110 -36.46 -9.84 24.20
C ALA A 110 -35.16 -9.93 25.03
N ASN A 111 -34.89 -11.08 25.66
CA ASN A 111 -33.70 -11.32 26.47
C ASN A 111 -32.51 -11.93 25.70
N ALA A 112 -32.69 -12.30 24.42
CA ALA A 112 -31.70 -13.01 23.61
C ALA A 112 -31.65 -12.48 22.17
N THR A 113 -31.19 -11.24 21.99
CA THR A 113 -31.12 -10.56 20.68
C THR A 113 -30.31 -11.34 19.62
N TYR A 114 -29.24 -12.02 20.03
CA TYR A 114 -28.42 -12.86 19.16
C TYR A 114 -29.19 -14.06 18.58
N ILE A 115 -30.21 -14.59 19.27
CA ILE A 115 -31.10 -15.63 18.73
C ILE A 115 -31.99 -15.04 17.64
N ARG A 116 -32.48 -13.81 17.80
CA ARG A 116 -33.30 -13.12 16.77
C ARG A 116 -32.52 -12.97 15.48
N ASN A 117 -31.28 -12.47 15.58
CA ASN A 117 -30.39 -12.28 14.43
C ASN A 117 -30.08 -13.62 13.75
N LYS A 118 -29.71 -14.64 14.54
CA LYS A 118 -29.42 -15.97 14.01
C LYS A 118 -30.64 -16.61 13.34
N PHE A 119 -31.82 -16.50 13.95
CA PHE A 119 -33.06 -17.01 13.37
C PHE A 119 -33.43 -16.29 12.07
N SER A 120 -33.26 -14.97 11.98
CA SER A 120 -33.47 -14.21 10.74
C SER A 120 -32.56 -14.71 9.61
N HIS A 121 -31.29 -15.00 9.94
CA HIS A 121 -30.34 -15.58 8.99
C HIS A 121 -30.76 -16.99 8.54
N THR A 122 -31.07 -17.90 9.48
CA THR A 122 -31.55 -19.26 9.16
C THR A 122 -32.82 -19.23 8.31
N LEU A 123 -33.76 -18.33 8.64
CA LEU A 123 -34.98 -18.14 7.86
C LEU A 123 -34.68 -17.62 6.45
N THR A 124 -33.67 -16.76 6.29
CA THR A 124 -33.20 -16.29 4.99
C THR A 124 -32.60 -17.42 4.16
N LEU A 125 -31.75 -18.26 4.74
CA LEU A 125 -31.21 -19.45 4.04
C LEU A 125 -32.34 -20.39 3.60
N PHE A 126 -33.32 -20.63 4.49
CA PHE A 126 -34.49 -21.45 4.17
C PHE A 126 -35.31 -20.84 3.02
N PHE A 127 -35.50 -19.51 3.03
CA PHE A 127 -36.13 -18.78 1.94
C PHE A 127 -35.37 -18.94 0.62
N LEU A 128 -34.05 -18.78 0.62
CA LEU A 128 -33.21 -18.88 -0.59
C LEU A 128 -33.27 -20.28 -1.24
N CYS A 129 -33.42 -21.33 -0.44
CA CYS A 129 -33.56 -22.69 -0.94
C CYS A 129 -34.97 -23.02 -1.46
N THR A 130 -36.02 -22.39 -0.91
CA THR A 130 -37.41 -22.89 -1.09
C THR A 130 -38.34 -21.95 -1.84
N TYR A 131 -38.07 -20.64 -1.88
CA TYR A 131 -39.01 -19.63 -2.37
C TYR A 131 -39.39 -19.79 -3.85
N THR A 132 -38.44 -20.17 -4.71
CA THR A 132 -38.68 -20.30 -6.15
C THR A 132 -39.64 -21.46 -6.47
N ASP A 133 -39.44 -22.60 -5.81
CA ASP A 133 -40.00 -23.89 -6.23
C ASP A 133 -41.01 -24.48 -5.23
N GLN A 134 -40.86 -24.26 -3.92
CA GLN A 134 -41.63 -24.95 -2.88
C GLN A 134 -42.54 -24.02 -2.06
N TRP A 135 -42.07 -22.82 -1.67
CA TRP A 135 -42.80 -21.89 -0.79
C TRP A 135 -43.10 -20.54 -1.47
N GLN A 136 -43.90 -20.57 -2.54
CA GLN A 136 -44.22 -19.37 -3.31
C GLN A 136 -45.11 -18.37 -2.54
N SER A 137 -45.90 -18.84 -1.56
CA SER A 137 -46.76 -18.01 -0.70
C SER A 137 -46.05 -17.37 0.49
N PHE A 138 -44.73 -17.52 0.61
CA PHE A 138 -43.94 -17.11 1.78
C PHE A 138 -44.32 -15.73 2.33
N PHE A 139 -44.30 -14.69 1.49
CA PHE A 139 -44.62 -13.33 1.94
C PHE A 139 -46.09 -13.15 2.25
N ALA A 140 -46.99 -13.77 1.47
CA ALA A 140 -48.42 -13.73 1.76
C ALA A 140 -48.74 -14.31 3.14
N ASP A 141 -48.13 -15.44 3.48
CA ASP A 141 -48.27 -16.08 4.79
C ASP A 141 -47.74 -15.17 5.91
N LEU A 142 -46.56 -14.56 5.71
CA LEU A 142 -45.96 -13.63 6.68
C LEU A 142 -46.81 -12.36 6.88
N PHE A 143 -47.38 -11.79 5.81
CA PHE A 143 -48.23 -10.60 5.91
C PHE A 143 -49.49 -10.82 6.75
N THR A 144 -50.05 -12.05 6.75
CA THR A 144 -51.18 -12.38 7.63
C THR A 144 -50.84 -12.28 9.12
N LEU A 145 -49.56 -12.49 9.47
CA LEU A 145 -49.06 -12.42 10.84
C LEU A 145 -48.74 -10.98 11.28
N ILE A 146 -48.47 -10.07 10.34
CA ILE A 146 -48.22 -8.64 10.63
C ILE A 146 -49.51 -7.93 11.07
N ARG A 147 -50.64 -8.27 10.45
CA ARG A 147 -51.98 -7.72 10.78
C ARG A 147 -52.93 -8.84 11.22
N PRO A 148 -52.80 -9.35 12.46
CA PRO A 148 -53.70 -10.40 12.96
C PRO A 148 -55.13 -9.86 13.09
N THR A 149 -56.11 -10.63 12.62
CA THR A 149 -57.55 -10.35 12.72
C THR A 149 -58.05 -10.50 14.16
N THR A 150 -57.67 -9.57 15.04
CA THR A 150 -58.21 -9.48 16.41
C THR A 150 -59.21 -8.33 16.50
N GLY A 151 -60.37 -8.60 17.13
CA GLY A 151 -61.59 -7.76 17.09
C GLY A 151 -61.55 -6.42 17.82
N SER A 152 -60.39 -5.76 17.90
CA SER A 152 -60.29 -4.38 18.41
C SER A 152 -60.38 -3.39 17.25
N SER A 153 -61.16 -2.32 17.42
CA SER A 153 -61.51 -1.32 16.39
C SER A 153 -60.37 -0.40 15.93
N VAL A 154 -59.12 -0.72 16.27
CA VAL A 154 -57.92 0.02 15.83
C VAL A 154 -56.94 -1.01 15.29
N SER A 155 -56.79 -1.08 13.96
CA SER A 155 -55.91 -2.05 13.29
C SER A 155 -54.45 -1.57 13.33
N THR A 156 -53.75 -1.74 14.44
CA THR A 156 -52.30 -1.51 14.50
C THR A 156 -51.53 -2.76 14.06
N PHE A 157 -50.40 -2.58 13.36
CA PHE A 157 -49.47 -3.67 13.02
C PHE A 157 -48.84 -4.30 14.28
N ASN A 158 -48.50 -5.59 14.21
CA ASN A 158 -47.72 -6.24 15.27
C ASN A 158 -46.24 -5.84 15.13
N ARG A 159 -45.70 -5.11 16.11
CA ARG A 159 -44.31 -4.62 16.11
C ARG A 159 -43.29 -5.75 15.97
N HIS A 160 -43.42 -6.84 16.73
CA HIS A 160 -42.43 -7.92 16.73
C HIS A 160 -42.34 -8.62 15.37
N VAL A 161 -43.48 -8.92 14.75
CA VAL A 161 -43.52 -9.52 13.41
C VAL A 161 -43.05 -8.52 12.34
N SER A 162 -43.38 -7.23 12.49
CA SER A 162 -42.91 -6.17 11.59
C SER A 162 -41.38 -6.06 11.60
N LEU A 163 -40.76 -6.07 12.79
CA LEU A 163 -39.31 -6.06 12.93
C LEU A 163 -38.68 -7.33 12.36
N LEU A 164 -39.25 -8.52 12.61
CA LEU A 164 -38.76 -9.76 11.98
C LEU A 164 -38.81 -9.68 10.45
N PHE A 165 -39.91 -9.18 9.90
CA PHE A 165 -40.06 -8.94 8.46
C PHE A 165 -39.00 -7.97 7.93
N PHE A 166 -38.72 -6.88 8.64
CA PHE A 166 -37.68 -5.92 8.28
C PHE A 166 -36.29 -6.55 8.23
N HIS A 167 -35.89 -7.29 9.28
CA HIS A 167 -34.60 -7.98 9.34
C HIS A 167 -34.48 -9.01 8.22
N LEU A 168 -35.55 -9.78 7.97
CA LEU A 168 -35.58 -10.79 6.92
C LEU A 168 -35.35 -10.18 5.53
N ILE A 169 -36.00 -9.06 5.19
CA ILE A 169 -35.81 -8.40 3.90
C ILE A 169 -34.40 -7.83 3.75
N VAL A 170 -33.81 -7.32 4.84
CA VAL A 170 -32.42 -6.84 4.86
C VAL A 170 -31.45 -8.00 4.59
N GLU A 171 -31.59 -9.13 5.27
CA GLU A 171 -30.78 -10.33 5.06
C GLU A 171 -30.94 -10.89 3.63
N ILE A 172 -32.18 -11.01 3.12
CA ILE A 172 -32.44 -11.44 1.74
C ILE A 172 -31.74 -10.51 0.75
N SER A 173 -31.87 -9.19 0.91
CA SER A 173 -31.23 -8.21 0.03
C SER A 173 -29.70 -8.30 0.12
N GLY A 174 -29.15 -8.54 1.32
CA GLY A 174 -27.72 -8.79 1.53
C GLY A 174 -27.21 -9.99 0.73
N GLU A 175 -27.95 -11.09 0.73
CA GLU A 175 -27.57 -12.31 0.03
C GLU A 175 -27.64 -12.17 -1.50
N VAL A 176 -28.71 -11.57 -2.02
CA VAL A 176 -29.03 -11.61 -3.45
C VAL A 176 -28.62 -10.36 -4.23
N ALA A 177 -28.42 -9.22 -3.56
CA ALA A 177 -28.20 -7.94 -4.21
C ALA A 177 -26.91 -7.23 -3.77
N ASP A 178 -26.48 -7.34 -2.52
CA ASP A 178 -25.30 -6.63 -2.00
C ASP A 178 -23.99 -7.10 -2.68
N GLN A 179 -23.21 -6.16 -3.20
CA GLN A 179 -21.98 -6.45 -3.94
C GLN A 179 -20.79 -6.76 -3.03
N MET A 180 -20.75 -6.17 -1.83
CA MET A 180 -19.69 -6.40 -0.86
C MET A 180 -19.80 -7.82 -0.31
N ILE A 181 -21.00 -8.24 0.08
CA ILE A 181 -21.25 -9.62 0.55
C ILE A 181 -20.96 -10.63 -0.57
N LYS A 182 -21.33 -10.33 -1.82
CA LYS A 182 -21.00 -11.18 -2.97
C LYS A 182 -19.51 -11.32 -3.22
N ALA A 183 -18.73 -10.26 -3.05
CA ALA A 183 -17.29 -10.28 -3.24
C ALA A 183 -16.56 -11.02 -2.11
N ALA A 184 -17.09 -10.97 -0.88
CA ALA A 184 -16.52 -11.64 0.29
C ALA A 184 -16.72 -13.18 0.26
N ARG A 185 -17.70 -13.68 -0.49
CA ARG A 185 -18.00 -15.13 -0.57
C ARG A 185 -17.33 -15.79 -1.77
N MET A 186 -17.15 -17.10 -1.68
CA MET A 186 -16.63 -17.91 -2.78
C MET A 186 -17.55 -17.77 -4.00
N HIS A 187 -16.97 -17.33 -5.12
CA HIS A 187 -17.70 -17.14 -6.36
C HIS A 187 -17.93 -18.48 -7.09
N THR A 188 -19.18 -18.92 -7.21
CA THR A 188 -19.58 -20.08 -8.02
C THR A 188 -20.66 -19.68 -9.04
N SER A 189 -20.66 -20.31 -10.22
CA SER A 189 -21.65 -20.07 -11.28
C SER A 189 -23.07 -20.40 -10.80
N GLU A 190 -23.19 -21.43 -9.97
CA GLU A 190 -24.45 -21.95 -9.45
C GLU A 190 -25.10 -20.95 -8.48
N ARG A 191 -24.29 -20.34 -7.59
CA ARG A 191 -24.76 -19.32 -6.64
C ARG A 191 -25.28 -18.08 -7.36
N LEU A 192 -24.53 -17.60 -8.36
CA LEU A 192 -24.94 -16.44 -9.16
C LEU A 192 -26.26 -16.70 -9.91
N ALA A 193 -26.41 -17.90 -10.48
CA ALA A 193 -27.65 -18.29 -11.16
C ALA A 193 -28.84 -18.39 -10.19
N ARG A 194 -28.64 -18.95 -8.99
CA ARG A 194 -29.66 -18.97 -7.94
C ARG A 194 -30.08 -17.56 -7.53
N ASP A 195 -29.13 -16.66 -7.26
CA ASP A 195 -29.41 -15.28 -6.84
C ASP A 195 -30.18 -14.48 -7.88
N GLY A 196 -29.83 -14.66 -9.16
CA GLY A 196 -30.57 -14.09 -10.28
C GLY A 196 -32.02 -14.54 -10.27
N ARG A 197 -32.26 -15.86 -10.17
CA ARG A 197 -33.61 -16.44 -10.13
C ARG A 197 -34.44 -15.94 -8.96
N VAL A 198 -33.88 -15.91 -7.75
CA VAL A 198 -34.59 -15.42 -6.56
C VAL A 198 -34.97 -13.95 -6.71
N ARG A 199 -34.04 -13.09 -7.15
CA ARG A 199 -34.34 -11.66 -7.37
C ARG A 199 -35.47 -11.45 -8.37
N ASP A 200 -35.43 -12.15 -9.49
CA ASP A 200 -36.44 -11.97 -10.53
C ASP A 200 -37.80 -12.50 -10.09
N ALA A 201 -37.84 -13.62 -9.33
CA ALA A 201 -39.07 -14.12 -8.72
C ALA A 201 -39.67 -13.12 -7.70
N VAL A 202 -38.86 -12.52 -6.82
CA VAL A 202 -39.34 -11.51 -5.85
C VAL A 202 -39.88 -10.28 -6.57
N ARG A 203 -39.20 -9.80 -7.63
CA ARG A 203 -39.63 -8.66 -8.43
C ARG A 203 -40.99 -8.87 -9.08
N GLU A 204 -41.21 -10.05 -9.64
CA GLU A 204 -42.44 -10.38 -10.36
C GLU A 204 -43.63 -10.62 -9.40
N ARG A 205 -43.38 -11.31 -8.28
CA ARG A 205 -44.46 -11.82 -7.42
C ARG A 205 -44.83 -10.90 -6.26
N ASP A 206 -43.84 -10.40 -5.52
CA ASP A 206 -44.06 -9.87 -4.16
C ASP A 206 -43.53 -8.44 -3.94
N ALA A 207 -42.69 -7.90 -4.83
CA ALA A 207 -42.07 -6.59 -4.68
C ALA A 207 -43.05 -5.45 -4.41
N VAL A 208 -44.20 -5.44 -5.08
CA VAL A 208 -45.25 -4.42 -4.87
C VAL A 208 -45.78 -4.48 -3.44
N ARG A 209 -46.11 -5.69 -2.96
CA ARG A 209 -46.67 -5.92 -1.62
C ARG A 209 -45.65 -5.66 -0.51
N ILE A 210 -44.39 -6.06 -0.73
CA ILE A 210 -43.29 -5.77 0.19
C ILE A 210 -43.14 -4.26 0.36
N ASN A 211 -43.09 -3.52 -0.76
CA ASN A 211 -42.92 -2.07 -0.72
C ASN A 211 -44.12 -1.36 -0.07
N GLU A 212 -45.35 -1.77 -0.39
CA GLU A 212 -46.56 -1.24 0.23
C GLU A 212 -46.57 -1.51 1.74
N ALA A 213 -46.23 -2.73 2.18
CA ALA A 213 -46.19 -3.09 3.59
C ALA A 213 -45.15 -2.29 4.36
N VAL A 214 -43.92 -2.19 3.85
CA VAL A 214 -42.83 -1.43 4.51
C VAL A 214 -43.22 0.04 4.64
N LEU A 215 -43.62 0.69 3.55
CA LEU A 215 -43.97 2.12 3.57
C LEU A 215 -45.19 2.41 4.43
N THR A 216 -46.19 1.52 4.45
CA THR A 216 -47.37 1.69 5.31
C THR A 216 -47.00 1.59 6.79
N ILE A 217 -46.19 0.60 7.18
CA ILE A 217 -45.73 0.46 8.57
C ILE A 217 -44.90 1.67 8.98
N VAL A 218 -43.98 2.14 8.13
CA VAL A 218 -43.15 3.31 8.41
C VAL A 218 -43.99 4.59 8.51
N ALA A 219 -44.94 4.81 7.61
CA ALA A 219 -45.80 6.00 7.64
C ALA A 219 -46.68 6.02 8.89
N GLU A 220 -47.35 4.91 9.21
CA GLU A 220 -48.18 4.80 10.42
C GLU A 220 -47.33 4.97 11.70
N ALA A 221 -46.11 4.40 11.74
CA ALA A 221 -45.18 4.57 12.86
C ALA A 221 -44.66 6.02 12.97
N ALA A 222 -44.36 6.69 11.87
CA ALA A 222 -43.91 8.09 11.86
C ALA A 222 -45.01 9.06 12.33
N GLU A 223 -46.27 8.81 11.95
CA GLU A 223 -47.42 9.57 12.45
C GLU A 223 -47.60 9.37 13.97
N GLN A 224 -47.51 8.12 14.44
CA GLN A 224 -47.57 7.81 15.88
C GLN A 224 -46.42 8.48 16.65
N MET A 225 -45.20 8.41 16.11
CA MET A 225 -44.02 9.07 16.69
C MET A 225 -44.23 10.58 16.82
N SER A 226 -44.73 11.22 15.77
CA SER A 226 -45.02 12.66 15.76
C SER A 226 -46.11 13.03 16.78
N ALA A 227 -47.16 12.22 16.88
CA ALA A 227 -48.24 12.41 17.85
C ALA A 227 -47.77 12.25 19.30
N LEU A 228 -46.90 11.27 19.58
CA LEU A 228 -46.33 11.03 20.91
C LEU A 228 -45.41 12.18 21.34
N ARG A 229 -44.59 12.71 20.42
CA ARG A 229 -43.73 13.88 20.67
C ARG A 229 -44.54 15.16 20.93
N GLY A 230 -45.65 15.35 20.21
CA GLY A 230 -46.53 16.52 20.34
C GLY A 230 -47.36 16.58 21.63
N GLN A 231 -47.50 15.47 22.36
CA GLN A 231 -48.36 15.39 23.56
C GLN A 231 -47.71 15.88 24.86
N GLY A 232 -46.47 16.40 24.83
CA GLY A 232 -45.84 17.18 25.91
C GLY A 232 -45.98 16.63 27.34
N LEU A 233 -44.99 15.87 27.81
CA LEU A 233 -44.68 15.56 29.23
C LEU A 233 -45.81 15.04 30.16
N LYS A 234 -47.01 14.74 29.67
CA LYS A 234 -48.02 13.94 30.39
C LYS A 234 -47.94 12.48 29.92
N SER A 235 -46.72 11.96 30.02
CA SER A 235 -46.25 10.56 29.90
C SER A 235 -46.92 9.67 28.85
N PRO A 236 -46.37 9.60 27.62
CA PRO A 236 -45.97 8.31 27.09
C PRO A 236 -44.82 7.78 27.97
N THR A 237 -44.84 6.51 28.37
CA THR A 237 -43.64 5.89 28.94
C THR A 237 -42.54 5.98 27.89
N ASP A 238 -41.35 6.51 28.21
CA ASP A 238 -40.20 6.65 27.27
C ASP A 238 -39.98 5.40 26.40
N ARG A 239 -40.32 4.24 26.97
CA ARG A 239 -40.42 2.96 26.27
C ARG A 239 -41.27 3.01 25.00
N GLN A 240 -42.54 3.42 25.03
CA GLN A 240 -43.41 3.41 23.85
C GLN A 240 -42.87 4.26 22.69
N LEU A 241 -42.24 5.39 23.01
CA LEU A 241 -41.60 6.23 22.01
C LEU A 241 -40.40 5.51 21.39
N ALA A 242 -39.50 4.95 22.20
CA ALA A 242 -38.35 4.17 21.74
C ALA A 242 -38.77 2.96 20.89
N GLU A 243 -39.88 2.32 21.23
CA GLU A 243 -40.42 1.17 20.49
C GLU A 243 -40.91 1.55 19.08
N VAL A 244 -41.49 2.75 18.91
CA VAL A 244 -41.92 3.28 17.60
C VAL A 244 -40.73 3.81 16.81
N GLU A 245 -39.74 4.42 17.48
CA GLU A 245 -38.48 4.87 16.90
C GLU A 245 -37.69 3.72 16.26
N GLU A 246 -37.59 2.58 16.95
CA GLU A 246 -36.98 1.36 16.41
C GLU A 246 -37.68 0.88 15.13
N VAL A 247 -39.01 0.95 15.08
CA VAL A 247 -39.79 0.53 13.91
C VAL A 247 -39.53 1.44 12.71
N VAL A 248 -39.45 2.75 12.91
CA VAL A 248 -39.14 3.70 11.82
C VAL A 248 -37.70 3.54 11.34
N ASP A 249 -36.72 3.42 12.25
CA ASP A 249 -35.31 3.19 11.89
C ASP A 249 -35.15 1.90 11.07
N TRP A 250 -35.60 0.75 11.60
CA TRP A 250 -35.51 -0.52 10.89
C TRP A 250 -36.32 -0.54 9.59
N GLY A 251 -37.51 0.05 9.58
CA GLY A 251 -38.32 0.14 8.37
C GLY A 251 -37.64 0.95 7.26
N MET A 252 -36.95 2.03 7.63
CA MET A 252 -36.17 2.84 6.68
C MET A 252 -34.91 2.10 6.20
N ARG A 253 -34.21 1.37 7.07
CA ARG A 253 -33.09 0.48 6.68
C ARG A 253 -33.55 -0.62 5.73
N THR A 254 -34.71 -1.21 5.99
CA THR A 254 -35.33 -2.20 5.09
C THR A 254 -35.69 -1.59 3.75
N PHE A 255 -36.28 -0.39 3.73
CA PHE A 255 -36.53 0.32 2.47
C PHE A 255 -35.22 0.55 1.69
N ALA A 256 -34.16 1.02 2.35
CA ALA A 256 -32.86 1.22 1.72
C ALA A 256 -32.26 -0.06 1.12
N SER A 257 -32.49 -1.23 1.73
CA SER A 257 -31.89 -2.49 1.30
C SER A 257 -32.43 -2.99 -0.06
N TYR A 258 -33.72 -2.80 -0.34
CA TYR A 258 -34.34 -3.33 -1.57
C TYR A 258 -34.50 -2.31 -2.71
N VAL A 259 -34.50 -1.01 -2.41
CA VAL A 259 -34.77 0.05 -3.41
C VAL A 259 -33.79 0.00 -4.59
N GLY A 260 -32.54 -0.40 -4.33
CA GLY A 260 -31.51 -0.51 -5.36
C GLY A 260 -31.80 -1.56 -6.44
N TRP A 261 -32.65 -2.55 -6.16
CA TRP A 261 -32.90 -3.66 -7.08
C TRP A 261 -34.39 -3.95 -7.36
N ILE A 262 -35.36 -3.27 -6.74
CA ILE A 262 -36.78 -3.32 -7.15
C ILE A 262 -37.07 -2.27 -8.25
N ASP A 263 -38.27 -2.21 -8.83
CA ASP A 263 -38.67 -1.14 -9.77
C ASP A 263 -38.69 0.23 -9.09
N ILE A 264 -38.12 1.25 -9.75
CA ILE A 264 -38.08 2.63 -9.24
C ILE A 264 -39.46 3.28 -9.18
N GLY A 265 -40.38 2.92 -10.09
CA GLY A 265 -41.73 3.46 -10.13
C GLY A 265 -42.58 3.07 -8.91
N LEU A 266 -42.21 1.97 -8.24
CA LEU A 266 -42.85 1.55 -6.98
C LEU A 266 -42.30 2.32 -5.77
N THR A 267 -41.01 2.66 -5.80
CA THR A 267 -40.32 3.24 -4.64
C THR A 267 -40.41 4.77 -4.61
N VAL A 268 -40.45 5.42 -5.76
CA VAL A 268 -40.51 6.89 -5.87
C VAL A 268 -41.91 7.29 -6.32
N THR A 269 -42.74 7.66 -5.34
CA THR A 269 -44.13 8.06 -5.55
C THR A 269 -44.42 9.43 -4.92
N PRO A 270 -45.53 10.11 -5.27
CA PRO A 270 -45.91 11.39 -4.69
C PRO A 270 -46.10 11.37 -3.16
N THR A 271 -46.33 10.20 -2.55
CA THR A 271 -46.47 10.04 -1.10
C THR A 271 -45.15 9.65 -0.43
N THR A 272 -44.30 8.86 -1.10
CA THR A 272 -43.03 8.41 -0.53
C THR A 272 -42.02 9.56 -0.40
N VAL A 273 -41.92 10.45 -1.39
CA VAL A 273 -40.90 11.53 -1.38
C VAL A 273 -41.10 12.49 -0.20
N PRO A 274 -42.30 13.01 0.09
CA PRO A 274 -42.53 13.84 1.28
C PRO A 274 -42.19 13.14 2.60
N LEU A 275 -42.52 11.84 2.73
CA LEU A 275 -42.20 11.05 3.91
C LEU A 275 -40.68 10.92 4.10
N LEU A 276 -39.92 10.66 3.03
CA LEU A 276 -38.46 10.61 3.11
C LEU A 276 -37.89 11.96 3.56
N PHE A 277 -38.37 13.08 3.03
CA PHE A 277 -37.84 14.38 3.44
C PHE A 277 -38.24 14.80 4.85
N SER A 278 -39.41 14.39 5.34
CA SER A 278 -39.77 14.61 6.75
C SER A 278 -38.88 13.79 7.69
N LEU A 279 -38.57 12.53 7.35
CA LEU A 279 -37.70 11.67 8.14
C LEU A 279 -36.22 12.09 8.04
N LEU A 280 -35.79 12.63 6.89
CA LEU A 280 -34.45 13.17 6.72
C LEU A 280 -34.18 14.39 7.61
N ALA A 281 -35.23 15.14 7.97
CA ALA A 281 -35.16 16.30 8.86
C ALA A 281 -35.53 15.99 10.32
N ASP A 282 -35.73 14.71 10.67
CA ASP A 282 -36.08 14.28 12.04
C ASP A 282 -34.95 14.60 13.04
N PRO A 283 -35.23 14.94 14.30
CA PRO A 283 -34.17 15.14 15.29
C PRO A 283 -33.33 13.88 15.56
N LEU A 284 -33.88 12.67 15.39
CA LEU A 284 -33.14 11.46 15.70
C LEU A 284 -32.14 11.07 14.62
N LEU A 285 -30.89 10.93 15.04
CA LEU A 285 -29.78 10.55 14.17
C LEU A 285 -29.99 9.21 13.45
N PRO A 286 -30.41 8.09 14.10
CA PRO A 286 -30.54 6.81 13.41
C PRO A 286 -31.52 6.87 12.22
N ILE A 287 -32.63 7.57 12.40
CA ILE A 287 -33.66 7.77 11.35
C ILE A 287 -33.07 8.59 10.21
N ARG A 288 -32.44 9.73 10.52
CA ARG A 288 -31.78 10.59 9.54
C ARG A 288 -30.75 9.84 8.70
N LEU A 289 -29.89 9.05 9.34
CA LEU A 289 -28.87 8.24 8.66
C LEU A 289 -29.49 7.15 7.79
N ALA A 290 -30.49 6.42 8.30
CA ALA A 290 -31.20 5.40 7.54
C ALA A 290 -31.90 6.01 6.31
N THR A 291 -32.53 7.17 6.46
CA THR A 291 -33.22 7.88 5.38
C THR A 291 -32.25 8.44 4.35
N SER A 292 -31.13 9.02 4.78
CA SER A 292 -30.05 9.43 3.88
C SER A 292 -29.50 8.24 3.08
N GLY A 293 -29.28 7.10 3.73
CA GLY A 293 -28.89 5.85 3.07
C GLY A 293 -29.90 5.37 2.03
N ALA A 294 -31.20 5.48 2.31
CA ALA A 294 -32.25 5.18 1.33
C ALA A 294 -32.21 6.10 0.11
N LEU A 295 -32.11 7.42 0.34
CA LEU A 295 -32.00 8.41 -0.74
C LEU A 295 -30.74 8.18 -1.57
N LEU A 296 -29.62 7.83 -0.94
CA LEU A 296 -28.39 7.47 -1.63
C LEU A 296 -28.63 6.30 -2.59
N LYS A 297 -29.29 5.22 -2.13
CA LYS A 297 -29.61 4.08 -2.99
C LYS A 297 -30.56 4.44 -4.15
N ILE A 298 -31.53 5.33 -3.93
CA ILE A 298 -32.39 5.88 -4.99
C ILE A 298 -31.55 6.63 -6.03
N VAL A 299 -30.69 7.53 -5.58
CA VAL A 299 -29.84 8.36 -6.43
C VAL A 299 -28.80 7.52 -7.17
N THR A 300 -28.22 6.48 -6.58
CA THR A 300 -27.20 5.65 -7.27
C THR A 300 -27.79 4.58 -8.19
N LYS A 301 -29.12 4.39 -8.20
CA LYS A 301 -29.76 3.33 -8.98
C LYS A 301 -29.58 3.56 -10.49
N GLY A 302 -28.99 2.59 -11.19
CA GLY A 302 -28.83 2.66 -12.64
C GLY A 302 -30.19 2.57 -13.35
N LEU A 303 -30.48 3.55 -14.21
CA LEU A 303 -31.65 3.56 -15.09
C LEU A 303 -31.20 3.42 -16.55
N LYS A 304 -32.01 2.76 -17.38
CA LYS A 304 -31.67 2.48 -18.78
C LYS A 304 -31.59 3.75 -19.61
N GLU A 305 -32.59 4.61 -19.48
CA GLU A 305 -32.70 5.85 -20.22
C GLU A 305 -32.17 7.04 -19.39
N PRO A 306 -31.21 7.83 -19.92
CA PRO A 306 -30.70 9.02 -19.23
C PRO A 306 -31.80 10.05 -18.90
N GLY A 307 -32.83 10.15 -19.75
CA GLY A 307 -33.97 11.06 -19.53
C GLY A 307 -34.76 10.71 -18.27
N ASP A 308 -35.01 9.42 -18.02
CA ASP A 308 -35.71 8.96 -16.81
C ASP A 308 -34.90 9.29 -15.54
N LYS A 309 -33.57 9.18 -15.64
CA LYS A 309 -32.66 9.55 -14.55
C LYS A 309 -32.69 11.04 -14.23
N LEU A 310 -32.69 11.88 -15.27
CA LEU A 310 -32.84 13.31 -15.09
C LEU A 310 -34.21 13.66 -14.46
N GLN A 311 -35.30 13.01 -14.90
CA GLN A 311 -36.62 13.24 -14.31
C GLN A 311 -36.68 12.81 -12.85
N LEU A 312 -36.09 11.66 -12.48
CA LEU A 312 -35.97 11.23 -11.10
C LEU A 312 -35.28 12.30 -10.24
N ILE A 313 -34.14 12.83 -10.70
CA ILE A 313 -33.40 13.88 -9.97
C ILE A 313 -34.25 15.15 -9.81
N LYS A 314 -34.98 15.55 -10.87
CA LYS A 314 -35.89 16.72 -10.82
C LYS A 314 -37.03 16.52 -9.82
N VAL A 315 -37.66 15.35 -9.81
CA VAL A 315 -38.76 15.02 -8.88
C VAL A 315 -38.28 15.05 -7.42
N LEU A 316 -37.07 14.56 -7.15
CA LEU A 316 -36.51 14.61 -5.80
C LEU A 316 -36.13 16.04 -5.39
N SER A 317 -35.75 16.92 -6.32
CA SER A 317 -35.27 18.28 -6.01
C SER A 317 -34.18 18.31 -4.93
N LEU A 318 -33.34 17.28 -4.93
CA LEU A 318 -32.45 16.96 -3.82
C LEU A 318 -31.38 18.03 -3.57
N SER A 319 -30.96 18.75 -4.61
CA SER A 319 -30.00 19.87 -4.49
C SER A 319 -30.47 20.93 -3.49
N GLN A 320 -31.75 21.31 -3.53
CA GLN A 320 -32.31 22.34 -2.65
C GLN A 320 -32.47 21.83 -1.21
N VAL A 321 -32.82 20.55 -1.06
CA VAL A 321 -32.98 19.91 0.25
C VAL A 321 -31.62 19.80 0.95
N ILE A 322 -30.58 19.35 0.23
CA ILE A 322 -29.23 19.27 0.77
C ILE A 322 -28.71 20.66 1.13
N GLU A 323 -28.92 21.68 0.28
CA GLU A 323 -28.49 23.05 0.58
C GLU A 323 -29.13 23.59 1.87
N ALA A 324 -30.43 23.37 2.07
CA ALA A 324 -31.12 23.83 3.26
C ALA A 324 -30.67 23.08 4.53
N LEU A 325 -30.42 21.77 4.43
CA LEU A 325 -29.95 20.96 5.55
C LEU A 325 -28.50 21.27 5.91
N GLU A 326 -27.62 21.40 4.91
CA GLU A 326 -26.22 21.79 5.09
C GLU A 326 -26.11 23.15 5.79
N ALA A 327 -26.83 24.16 5.30
CA ALA A 327 -26.80 25.50 5.91
C ALA A 327 -27.29 25.49 7.37
N ARG A 328 -28.30 24.66 7.67
CA ARG A 328 -28.82 24.50 9.03
C ARG A 328 -27.80 23.81 9.94
N THR A 329 -27.29 22.64 9.54
CA THR A 329 -26.32 21.88 10.35
C THR A 329 -25.01 22.64 10.53
N HIS A 330 -24.60 23.41 9.52
CA HIS A 330 -23.45 24.32 9.59
C HIS A 330 -23.65 25.43 10.62
N SER A 331 -24.83 26.05 10.65
CA SER A 331 -25.13 27.08 11.64
C SER A 331 -25.15 26.50 13.05
N GLU A 332 -25.74 25.30 13.22
CA GLU A 332 -25.79 24.58 14.51
C GLU A 332 -24.37 24.19 14.99
N GLN A 333 -23.47 23.78 14.09
CA GLN A 333 -22.06 23.51 14.41
C GLN A 333 -21.33 24.77 14.89
N LEU A 334 -21.47 25.89 14.18
CA LEU A 334 -20.86 27.17 14.59
C LEU A 334 -21.39 27.66 15.95
N GLU A 335 -22.67 27.43 16.25
CA GLU A 335 -23.26 27.78 17.54
C GLU A 335 -22.70 26.92 18.69
N ARG A 336 -22.32 25.66 18.42
CA ARG A 336 -21.70 24.76 19.39
C ARG A 336 -20.23 25.09 19.67
N GLY A 337 -19.48 25.55 18.66
CA GLY A 337 -18.05 25.82 18.80
C GLY A 337 -17.26 24.54 19.13
N GLU A 338 -16.54 24.53 20.25
CA GLU A 338 -15.71 23.39 20.68
C GLU A 338 -16.52 22.18 21.20
N ASP A 339 -17.83 22.31 21.42
CA ASP A 339 -18.69 21.21 21.90
C ASP A 339 -19.09 20.27 20.73
N THR A 340 -18.23 19.29 20.44
CA THR A 340 -18.41 18.34 19.34
C THR A 340 -19.59 17.39 19.58
N ASP A 341 -20.53 17.35 18.64
CA ASP A 341 -21.57 16.32 18.56
C ASP A 341 -21.24 15.35 17.43
N GLU A 342 -20.52 14.27 17.75
CA GLU A 342 -20.10 13.22 16.79
C GLU A 342 -21.27 12.69 15.95
N GLY A 343 -22.48 12.70 16.53
CA GLY A 343 -23.68 12.27 15.84
C GLY A 343 -24.08 13.22 14.70
N GLU A 344 -24.03 14.52 14.96
CA GLU A 344 -24.33 15.53 13.95
C GLU A 344 -23.25 15.59 12.86
N GLU A 345 -21.98 15.40 13.21
CA GLU A 345 -20.90 15.30 12.23
C GLU A 345 -21.08 14.08 11.31
N SER A 346 -21.42 12.91 11.88
CA SER A 346 -21.79 11.71 11.10
C SER A 346 -22.96 11.97 10.14
N TYR A 347 -23.92 12.80 10.53
CA TYR A 347 -25.04 13.19 9.67
C TYR A 347 -24.60 14.10 8.53
N ARG A 348 -23.74 15.09 8.79
CA ARG A 348 -23.15 15.95 7.74
C ARG A 348 -22.35 15.17 6.73
N GLU A 349 -21.53 14.20 7.17
CA GLU A 349 -20.86 13.30 6.25
C GLU A 349 -21.85 12.53 5.36
N SER A 350 -22.98 12.09 5.94
CA SER A 350 -24.03 11.39 5.19
C SER A 350 -24.64 12.30 4.12
N LEU A 351 -24.86 13.59 4.42
CA LEU A 351 -25.31 14.60 3.45
C LEU A 351 -24.25 14.85 2.36
N GLY A 352 -22.97 14.93 2.74
CA GLY A 352 -21.85 15.06 1.80
C GLY A 352 -21.74 13.87 0.84
N ARG A 353 -21.88 12.64 1.35
CA ARG A 353 -21.95 11.41 0.53
C ARG A 353 -23.13 11.42 -0.44
N LEU A 354 -24.29 11.94 0.00
CA LEU A 354 -25.48 12.08 -0.84
C LEU A 354 -25.27 13.12 -1.95
N LEU A 355 -24.67 14.27 -1.63
CA LEU A 355 -24.29 15.31 -2.61
C LEU A 355 -23.29 14.76 -3.63
N ASN A 356 -22.26 14.05 -3.15
CA ASN A 356 -21.25 13.41 -3.98
C ASN A 356 -21.88 12.45 -4.98
N ALA A 357 -22.78 11.56 -4.53
CA ALA A 357 -23.49 10.64 -5.41
C ALA A 357 -24.39 11.37 -6.42
N LEU A 358 -25.12 12.40 -5.99
CA LEU A 358 -25.95 13.23 -6.87
C LEU A 358 -25.11 13.88 -7.97
N GLY A 359 -23.98 14.50 -7.61
CA GLY A 359 -23.08 15.13 -8.56
C GLY A 359 -22.43 14.14 -9.53
N LEU A 360 -22.08 12.94 -9.07
CA LEU A 360 -21.54 11.89 -9.94
C LEU A 360 -22.56 11.40 -10.97
N GLU A 361 -23.84 11.32 -10.61
CA GLU A 361 -24.88 11.01 -11.58
C GLU A 361 -25.13 12.18 -12.55
N LEU A 362 -25.11 13.42 -12.07
CA LEU A 362 -25.25 14.61 -12.93
C LEU A 362 -24.09 14.76 -13.94
N THR A 363 -22.85 14.48 -13.51
CA THR A 363 -21.68 14.51 -14.42
C THR A 363 -21.76 13.43 -15.50
N LYS A 364 -22.28 12.23 -15.19
CA LYS A 364 -22.58 11.21 -16.21
C LYS A 364 -23.65 11.67 -17.21
N LEU A 365 -24.68 12.37 -16.73
CA LEU A 365 -25.74 12.92 -17.59
C LEU A 365 -25.24 14.06 -18.47
N GLU A 366 -24.30 14.88 -18.00
CA GLU A 366 -23.67 15.94 -18.79
C GLU A 366 -22.83 15.37 -19.97
N GLU A 367 -22.27 14.17 -19.82
CA GLU A 367 -21.53 13.48 -20.88
C GLU A 367 -22.44 12.74 -21.89
N CYS A 368 -23.75 12.71 -21.67
CA CYS A 368 -24.68 12.03 -22.56
C CYS A 368 -24.84 12.76 -23.92
N PRO A 369 -25.06 12.02 -25.03
CA PRO A 369 -25.18 12.61 -26.36
C PRO A 369 -26.51 13.36 -26.60
N VAL A 370 -27.46 13.29 -25.66
CA VAL A 370 -28.79 13.90 -25.79
C VAL A 370 -28.74 15.35 -25.30
N ALA A 371 -28.86 16.31 -26.23
CA ALA A 371 -28.65 17.74 -25.95
C ALA A 371 -29.59 18.34 -24.88
N GLU A 372 -30.86 17.94 -24.85
CA GLU A 372 -31.82 18.39 -23.83
C GLU A 372 -31.42 17.92 -22.43
N VAL A 373 -31.02 16.64 -22.30
CA VAL A 373 -30.57 16.06 -21.03
C VAL A 373 -29.28 16.72 -20.57
N GLN A 374 -28.34 16.92 -21.49
CA GLN A 374 -27.07 17.57 -21.21
C GLN A 374 -27.26 19.00 -20.67
N THR A 375 -28.09 19.80 -21.33
CA THR A 375 -28.32 21.21 -20.95
C THR A 375 -28.90 21.31 -19.54
N GLU A 376 -29.92 20.50 -19.25
CA GLU A 376 -30.58 20.46 -17.95
C GLU A 376 -29.66 19.90 -16.85
N ALA A 377 -28.86 18.86 -17.15
CA ALA A 377 -27.88 18.32 -16.24
C ALA A 377 -26.79 19.35 -15.90
N SER A 378 -26.31 20.12 -16.87
CA SER A 378 -25.35 21.21 -16.63
C SER A 378 -25.92 22.31 -15.73
N ILE A 379 -27.23 22.63 -15.83
CA ILE A 379 -27.88 23.61 -14.94
C ILE A 379 -27.91 23.09 -13.50
N LEU A 380 -28.36 21.84 -13.30
CA LEU A 380 -28.39 21.21 -11.97
C LEU A 380 -26.98 21.04 -11.38
N LEU A 381 -25.99 20.72 -12.22
CA LEU A 381 -24.60 20.61 -11.80
C LEU A 381 -24.08 21.95 -11.27
N ARG A 382 -24.39 23.07 -11.94
CA ARG A 382 -24.01 24.42 -11.48
C ARG A 382 -24.63 24.78 -10.12
N GLN A 383 -25.85 24.30 -9.84
CA GLN A 383 -26.52 24.54 -8.55
C GLN A 383 -25.82 23.83 -7.39
N ILE A 384 -25.20 22.68 -7.63
CA ILE A 384 -24.54 21.93 -6.55
C ILE A 384 -23.10 22.38 -6.28
N LEU A 385 -22.44 23.07 -7.23
CA LEU A 385 -21.04 23.51 -7.07
C LEU A 385 -20.79 24.34 -5.80
N PRO A 386 -21.63 25.33 -5.43
CA PRO A 386 -21.44 26.08 -4.19
C PRO A 386 -21.56 25.20 -2.94
N ILE A 387 -22.47 24.22 -2.96
CA ILE A 387 -22.67 23.27 -1.86
C ILE A 387 -21.44 22.38 -1.72
N THR A 388 -20.88 21.90 -2.84
CA THR A 388 -19.62 21.13 -2.85
C THR A 388 -18.47 21.92 -2.21
N LEU A 389 -18.39 23.23 -2.46
CA LEU A 389 -17.36 24.08 -1.87
C LEU A 389 -17.54 24.28 -0.36
N ARG A 390 -18.78 24.31 0.14
CA ARG A 390 -19.03 24.39 1.59
C ARG A 390 -18.63 23.12 2.32
N PHE A 391 -19.00 21.94 1.79
CA PHE A 391 -18.51 20.67 2.34
C PHE A 391 -16.98 20.55 2.25
N MET A 392 -16.36 21.04 1.18
CA MET A 392 -14.90 21.08 1.04
C MET A 392 -14.23 22.01 2.08
N ALA A 393 -14.92 23.05 2.52
CA ALA A 393 -14.44 24.03 3.49
C ALA A 393 -14.81 23.69 4.94
N ASP A 394 -15.42 22.52 5.17
CA ASP A 394 -15.80 22.06 6.50
C ASP A 394 -14.58 21.94 7.42
N GLU A 395 -14.77 22.22 8.71
CA GLU A 395 -13.72 22.12 9.72
C GLU A 395 -13.27 20.66 9.86
N TYR A 396 -14.20 19.70 9.81
CA TYR A 396 -13.92 18.28 9.94
C TYR A 396 -13.47 17.66 8.60
N ASP A 397 -12.33 16.98 8.65
CA ASP A 397 -11.68 16.38 7.48
C ASP A 397 -12.49 15.22 6.89
N ASP A 398 -13.20 14.45 7.73
CA ASP A 398 -14.10 13.38 7.28
C ASP A 398 -15.22 13.93 6.40
N THR A 399 -15.86 15.02 6.80
CA THR A 399 -16.92 15.68 6.03
C THR A 399 -16.37 16.23 4.71
N CYS A 400 -15.19 16.85 4.74
CA CYS A 400 -14.47 17.34 3.55
C CYS A 400 -14.19 16.21 2.55
N SER A 401 -13.71 15.05 3.02
CA SER A 401 -13.34 13.91 2.18
C SER A 401 -14.52 13.33 1.37
N THR A 402 -15.76 13.51 1.84
CA THR A 402 -16.95 12.92 1.22
C THR A 402 -17.20 13.38 -0.22
N VAL A 403 -16.74 14.57 -0.60
CA VAL A 403 -16.95 15.17 -1.93
C VAL A 403 -15.77 15.01 -2.90
N PHE A 404 -14.69 14.33 -2.48
CA PHE A 404 -13.45 14.23 -3.25
C PHE A 404 -13.63 13.53 -4.60
N LEU A 405 -14.43 12.47 -4.65
CA LEU A 405 -14.68 11.73 -5.89
C LEU A 405 -15.42 12.58 -6.93
N LEU A 406 -16.40 13.39 -6.48
CA LEU A 406 -17.10 14.35 -7.33
C LEU A 406 -16.15 15.42 -7.85
N LEU A 407 -15.33 16.02 -6.97
CA LEU A 407 -14.34 17.04 -7.37
C LEU A 407 -13.34 16.48 -8.40
N HIS A 408 -12.84 15.27 -8.19
CA HIS A 408 -11.94 14.62 -9.14
C HIS A 408 -12.59 14.45 -10.52
N THR A 409 -13.87 14.06 -10.54
CA THR A 409 -14.66 13.90 -11.77
C THR A 409 -14.87 15.22 -12.50
N ILE A 410 -15.25 16.28 -11.77
CA ILE A 410 -15.46 17.64 -12.33
C ILE A 410 -14.16 18.19 -12.90
N LEU A 411 -13.06 18.14 -12.15
CA LEU A 411 -11.76 18.63 -12.61
C LEU A 411 -11.24 17.83 -13.81
N SER A 412 -11.48 16.52 -13.84
CA SER A 412 -11.15 15.67 -14.99
C SER A 412 -11.97 16.04 -16.24
N ALA A 413 -13.26 16.36 -16.08
CA ALA A 413 -14.10 16.87 -17.16
C ALA A 413 -13.60 18.23 -17.67
N TYR A 414 -13.25 19.16 -16.78
CA TYR A 414 -12.71 20.48 -17.17
C TYR A 414 -11.37 20.36 -17.88
N LYS A 415 -10.49 19.46 -17.43
CA LYS A 415 -9.22 19.16 -18.10
C LYS A 415 -9.41 18.60 -19.51
N ARG A 416 -10.42 17.74 -19.72
CA ARG A 416 -10.78 17.24 -21.06
C ARG A 416 -11.34 18.34 -21.93
N SER A 417 -12.26 19.16 -21.40
CA SER A 417 -12.83 20.31 -22.11
C SER A 417 -11.75 21.30 -22.56
N ARG A 418 -10.79 21.65 -21.69
CA ARG A 418 -9.67 22.53 -22.04
C ARG A 418 -8.82 21.99 -23.20
N LYS A 419 -8.53 20.68 -23.20
CA LYS A 419 -7.75 20.04 -24.28
C LYS A 419 -8.46 20.10 -25.64
N VAL A 420 -9.79 20.08 -25.66
CA VAL A 420 -10.59 20.10 -26.89
C VAL A 420 -10.84 21.52 -27.38
N SER A 421 -11.22 22.44 -26.48
CA SER A 421 -11.68 23.77 -26.86
C SER A 421 -10.57 24.75 -27.21
N GLY A 422 -9.34 24.58 -26.68
CA GLY A 422 -8.17 25.43 -26.96
C GLY A 422 -8.30 26.93 -26.59
N GLY A 423 -9.50 27.42 -26.31
CA GLY A 423 -9.82 28.79 -25.91
C GLY A 423 -9.71 29.05 -24.40
N PRO A 424 -9.93 30.31 -23.97
CA PRO A 424 -9.92 30.68 -22.56
C PRO A 424 -11.04 29.97 -21.78
N ILE A 425 -10.79 29.73 -20.49
CA ILE A 425 -11.78 29.09 -19.61
C ILE A 425 -12.96 30.05 -19.42
N ASP A 426 -14.16 29.47 -19.36
CA ASP A 426 -15.38 30.19 -19.05
C ASP A 426 -15.29 30.91 -17.68
N ALA A 427 -15.84 32.12 -17.59
CA ALA A 427 -15.67 32.97 -16.42
C ALA A 427 -16.24 32.31 -15.14
N GLU A 428 -17.41 31.68 -15.23
CA GLU A 428 -18.05 30.96 -14.12
C GLU A 428 -17.17 29.80 -13.63
N LYS A 429 -16.59 29.03 -14.57
CA LYS A 429 -15.68 27.91 -14.22
C LYS A 429 -14.40 28.41 -13.58
N ARG A 430 -13.85 29.54 -14.06
CA ARG A 430 -12.64 30.13 -13.47
C ARG A 430 -12.92 30.67 -12.05
N GLU A 431 -14.09 31.24 -11.81
CA GLU A 431 -14.53 31.66 -10.48
C GLU A 431 -14.61 30.48 -9.52
N PHE A 432 -15.28 29.39 -9.92
CA PHE A 432 -15.31 28.14 -9.13
C PHE A 432 -13.91 27.61 -8.79
N LEU A 433 -13.00 27.56 -9.77
CA LEU A 433 -11.61 27.11 -9.56
C LEU A 433 -10.85 28.05 -8.62
N THR A 434 -11.16 29.34 -8.62
CA THR A 434 -10.53 30.32 -7.73
C THR A 434 -10.96 30.10 -6.29
N THR A 435 -12.26 29.95 -6.04
CA THR A 435 -12.78 29.65 -4.70
C THR A 435 -12.33 28.29 -4.21
N LEU A 436 -12.34 27.27 -5.08
CA LEU A 436 -11.84 25.94 -4.74
C LEU A 436 -10.36 25.98 -4.33
N LEU A 437 -9.53 26.72 -5.07
CA LEU A 437 -8.12 26.88 -4.74
C LEU A 437 -7.91 27.58 -3.39
N GLN A 438 -8.72 28.59 -3.06
CA GLN A 438 -8.66 29.25 -1.76
C GLN A 438 -8.99 28.28 -0.62
N VAL A 439 -10.06 27.49 -0.77
CA VAL A 439 -10.44 26.46 0.21
C VAL A 439 -9.33 25.41 0.37
N ILE A 440 -8.76 24.92 -0.75
CA ILE A 440 -7.65 23.96 -0.72
C ILE A 440 -6.44 24.54 0.05
N LEU A 441 -6.07 25.80 -0.21
CA LEU A 441 -4.93 26.42 0.46
C LEU A 441 -5.19 26.62 1.95
N GLU A 442 -6.44 26.90 2.36
CA GLU A 442 -6.81 27.00 3.77
C GLU A 442 -6.76 25.64 4.47
N LYS A 443 -7.36 24.60 3.88
CA LYS A 443 -7.33 23.21 4.40
C LYS A 443 -5.94 22.57 4.37
N MET A 444 -4.97 23.17 3.70
CA MET A 444 -3.56 22.74 3.76
C MET A 444 -2.84 23.23 5.03
N LYS A 445 -3.44 24.10 5.86
CA LYS A 445 -2.86 24.53 7.14
C LYS A 445 -2.99 23.43 8.18
N TRP A 446 -1.95 23.25 8.98
CA TRP A 446 -2.03 22.44 10.20
C TRP A 446 -3.04 23.04 11.18
N ASP A 447 -3.64 22.19 12.01
CA ASP A 447 -4.27 22.65 13.24
C ASP A 447 -3.25 23.41 14.11
N VAL A 448 -3.71 24.40 14.86
CA VAL A 448 -2.87 25.18 15.78
C VAL A 448 -2.35 24.32 16.93
N ASP A 449 -3.12 23.33 17.36
CA ASP A 449 -2.83 22.47 18.51
C ASP A 449 -2.11 21.16 18.11
N ALA A 450 -1.93 20.91 16.81
CA ALA A 450 -1.18 19.76 16.32
C ALA A 450 0.31 19.84 16.73
N ASP A 451 0.91 18.68 17.01
CA ASP A 451 2.36 18.53 17.17
C ASP A 451 2.95 17.67 16.05
N PRO A 452 3.34 18.25 14.90
CA PRO A 452 3.91 17.49 13.78
C PRO A 452 5.23 16.77 14.08
N SER A 453 5.78 16.91 15.30
CA SER A 453 7.00 16.22 15.71
C SER A 453 6.72 14.85 16.35
N ASP A 454 5.48 14.58 16.73
CA ASP A 454 5.04 13.26 17.19
C ASP A 454 4.72 12.36 15.98
N VAL A 455 5.52 11.32 15.81
CA VAL A 455 5.41 10.37 14.68
C VAL A 455 4.41 9.26 15.00
N ASP A 456 4.07 9.08 16.27
CA ASP A 456 3.13 8.06 16.74
C ASP A 456 1.69 8.62 16.85
N ASP A 457 1.51 9.90 16.53
CA ASP A 457 0.21 10.56 16.49
C ASP A 457 -0.49 10.28 15.14
N ASP A 458 -1.53 9.44 15.19
CA ASP A 458 -2.33 9.04 14.03
C ASP A 458 -2.94 10.27 13.32
N ASP A 459 -3.30 11.33 14.05
CA ASP A 459 -3.93 12.53 13.50
C ASP A 459 -2.99 13.30 12.55
N ASN A 460 -1.68 13.35 12.89
CA ASN A 460 -0.67 13.94 12.00
C ASN A 460 -0.55 13.18 10.69
N ASP A 461 -0.62 11.86 10.78
CA ASP A 461 -0.46 10.92 9.68
C ASP A 461 -1.66 10.98 8.72
N GLU A 462 -2.87 11.15 9.28
CA GLU A 462 -4.11 11.41 8.56
C GLU A 462 -4.09 12.78 7.88
N PHE A 463 -3.67 13.84 8.57
CA PHE A 463 -3.54 15.17 7.97
C PHE A 463 -2.53 15.19 6.82
N GLU A 464 -1.39 14.49 6.94
CA GLU A 464 -0.45 14.35 5.83
C GLU A 464 -1.07 13.67 4.61
N ARG A 465 -1.91 12.65 4.82
CA ARG A 465 -2.65 11.97 3.73
C ARG A 465 -3.63 12.94 3.10
N LEU A 466 -4.40 13.69 3.89
CA LEU A 466 -5.29 14.74 3.41
C LEU A 466 -4.52 15.77 2.57
N ARG A 467 -3.41 16.31 3.08
CA ARG A 467 -2.58 17.29 2.37
C ARG A 467 -2.07 16.74 1.03
N LYS A 468 -1.76 15.44 0.94
CA LYS A 468 -1.41 14.75 -0.32
C LYS A 468 -2.60 14.68 -1.29
N GLU A 469 -3.83 14.44 -0.81
CA GLU A 469 -5.03 14.45 -1.64
C GLU A 469 -5.40 15.86 -2.13
N LEU A 470 -5.35 16.85 -1.24
CA LEU A 470 -5.50 18.28 -1.57
C LEU A 470 -4.51 18.72 -2.65
N ARG A 471 -3.27 18.22 -2.59
CA ARG A 471 -2.24 18.47 -3.61
C ARG A 471 -2.64 17.95 -4.99
N ILE A 472 -3.33 16.81 -5.07
CA ILE A 472 -3.83 16.26 -6.34
C ILE A 472 -4.90 17.17 -6.96
N PHE A 473 -5.79 17.75 -6.15
CA PHE A 473 -6.77 18.73 -6.63
C PHE A 473 -6.08 20.00 -7.13
N MET A 474 -5.13 20.55 -6.36
CA MET A 474 -4.35 21.70 -6.81
C MET A 474 -3.59 21.41 -8.12
N ASP A 475 -2.99 20.23 -8.29
CA ASP A 475 -2.32 19.84 -9.54
C ASP A 475 -3.27 19.68 -10.72
N SER A 476 -4.51 19.28 -10.44
CA SER A 476 -5.57 19.22 -11.44
C SER A 476 -5.97 20.63 -11.88
N ILE A 477 -6.15 21.57 -10.94
CA ILE A 477 -6.38 22.99 -11.21
C ILE A 477 -5.20 23.58 -11.99
N LEU A 478 -3.96 23.29 -11.58
CA LEU A 478 -2.73 23.72 -12.27
C LEU A 478 -2.70 23.27 -13.73
N SER A 479 -3.16 22.04 -14.02
CA SER A 479 -3.27 21.54 -15.39
C SER A 479 -4.38 22.21 -16.21
N ILE A 480 -5.36 22.83 -15.54
CA ILE A 480 -6.46 23.58 -16.15
C ILE A 480 -6.13 25.07 -16.26
N ASP A 481 -5.43 25.69 -15.31
CA ASP A 481 -5.06 27.10 -15.32
C ASP A 481 -3.79 27.29 -14.49
N GLN A 482 -2.66 27.46 -15.19
CA GLN A 482 -1.37 27.50 -14.52
C GLN A 482 -1.14 28.85 -13.82
N ASP A 483 -1.55 29.93 -14.46
CA ASP A 483 -1.34 31.29 -13.94
C ASP A 483 -2.14 31.48 -12.65
N LEU A 484 -3.38 30.97 -12.60
CA LEU A 484 -4.22 31.03 -11.40
C LEU A 484 -3.53 30.42 -10.16
N VAL A 485 -2.99 29.21 -10.29
CA VAL A 485 -2.34 28.52 -9.17
C VAL A 485 -1.00 29.17 -8.82
N THR A 486 -0.18 29.49 -9.82
CA THR A 486 1.14 30.08 -9.58
C THR A 486 1.05 31.47 -8.95
N ASP A 487 0.09 32.30 -9.35
CA ASP A 487 -0.12 33.63 -8.76
C ASP A 487 -0.66 33.55 -7.33
N ALA A 488 -1.63 32.67 -7.05
CA ALA A 488 -2.18 32.48 -5.71
C ALA A 488 -1.11 31.98 -4.71
N VAL A 489 -0.35 30.95 -5.10
CA VAL A 489 0.74 30.40 -4.29
C VAL A 489 1.83 31.44 -4.09
N ARG A 490 2.20 32.19 -5.13
CA ARG A 490 3.16 33.29 -5.04
C ARG A 490 2.70 34.34 -4.04
N GLN A 491 1.45 34.80 -4.16
CA GLN A 491 0.91 35.87 -3.34
C GLN A 491 0.88 35.47 -1.86
N LEU A 492 0.37 34.27 -1.55
CA LEU A 492 0.30 33.76 -0.19
C LEU A 492 1.71 33.61 0.41
N ALA A 493 2.64 32.95 -0.30
CA ALA A 493 4.01 32.77 0.17
C ALA A 493 4.73 34.11 0.41
N PHE A 494 4.64 35.08 -0.51
CA PHE A 494 5.24 36.40 -0.29
C PHE A 494 4.58 37.14 0.88
N SER A 495 3.25 37.11 1.00
CA SER A 495 2.57 37.76 2.12
C SER A 495 3.01 37.20 3.47
N THR A 496 3.22 35.87 3.56
CA THR A 496 3.70 35.23 4.78
C THR A 496 5.13 35.69 5.09
N ILE A 497 6.02 35.65 4.11
CA ILE A 497 7.44 36.01 4.26
C ILE A 497 7.59 37.50 4.63
N GLU A 498 6.86 38.40 3.96
CA GLU A 498 6.89 39.84 4.25
C GLU A 498 6.31 40.17 5.62
N SER A 499 5.22 39.51 6.01
CA SER A 499 4.61 39.71 7.34
C SER A 499 5.58 39.34 8.46
N TYR A 500 6.26 38.19 8.34
CA TYR A 500 7.29 37.80 9.30
C TYR A 500 8.47 38.79 9.32
N LYS A 501 8.97 39.21 8.15
CA LYS A 501 10.05 40.19 8.03
C LYS A 501 9.69 41.54 8.67
N ASN A 502 8.43 41.94 8.58
CA ASN A 502 7.89 43.16 9.19
C ASN A 502 7.52 42.98 10.67
N HIS A 503 7.84 41.84 11.29
CA HIS A 503 7.59 41.53 12.70
C HIS A 503 6.10 41.55 13.06
N VAL A 504 5.23 41.15 12.12
CA VAL A 504 3.81 40.91 12.38
C VAL A 504 3.67 39.56 13.11
N GLU A 505 2.86 39.54 14.17
CA GLU A 505 2.55 38.31 14.89
C GLU A 505 1.79 37.35 13.98
N MET A 506 2.29 36.12 13.87
CA MET A 506 1.79 35.10 12.96
C MET A 506 1.75 33.77 13.70
N LYS A 507 0.75 32.93 13.41
CA LYS A 507 0.69 31.58 13.97
C LYS A 507 1.69 30.66 13.26
N TRP A 508 2.17 29.63 13.96
CA TRP A 508 3.19 28.74 13.42
C TRP A 508 2.69 27.97 12.19
N ASN A 509 1.41 27.58 12.15
CA ASN A 509 0.79 26.86 11.05
C ASN A 509 0.69 27.71 9.76
N GLU A 510 0.44 29.02 9.89
CA GLU A 510 0.47 29.96 8.76
C GLU A 510 1.89 30.18 8.22
N ALA A 511 2.87 30.28 9.13
CA ALA A 511 4.28 30.37 8.78
C ALA A 511 4.76 29.11 8.06
N GLU A 512 4.43 27.92 8.59
CA GLU A 512 4.75 26.62 7.99
C GLU A 512 4.15 26.51 6.58
N LEU A 513 2.86 26.82 6.42
CA LEU A 513 2.20 26.74 5.11
C LEU A 513 2.90 27.65 4.08
N GLY A 514 3.25 28.88 4.45
CA GLY A 514 3.94 29.79 3.54
C GLY A 514 5.28 29.23 3.03
N ILE A 515 6.05 28.55 3.91
CA ILE A 515 7.29 27.88 3.52
C ILE A 515 7.00 26.61 2.72
N TYR A 516 6.00 25.82 3.10
CA TYR A 516 5.55 24.64 2.37
C TYR A 516 5.15 24.97 0.93
N LEU A 517 4.49 26.10 0.71
CA LEU A 517 4.15 26.61 -0.61
C LEU A 517 5.39 26.94 -1.46
N VAL A 518 6.44 27.50 -0.87
CA VAL A 518 7.74 27.66 -1.53
C VAL A 518 8.38 26.29 -1.81
N TYR A 519 8.30 25.36 -0.86
CA TYR A 519 8.82 24.00 -1.00
C TYR A 519 8.22 23.26 -2.21
N ILE A 520 6.93 23.42 -2.50
CA ILE A 520 6.27 22.78 -3.64
C ILE A 520 6.29 23.62 -4.93
N PHE A 521 6.64 24.92 -4.87
CA PHE A 521 6.54 25.84 -6.01
C PHE A 521 7.28 25.37 -7.27
N GLY A 522 8.45 24.73 -7.11
CA GLY A 522 9.23 24.18 -8.22
C GLY A 522 8.53 23.07 -9.01
N GLU A 523 7.61 22.34 -8.39
CA GLU A 523 6.77 21.35 -9.08
C GLU A 523 5.56 22.00 -9.78
N ILE A 524 5.06 23.09 -9.21
CA ILE A 524 3.92 23.86 -9.70
C ILE A 524 4.32 24.62 -10.97
N ASN A 525 5.46 25.31 -10.95
CA ASN A 525 5.93 26.12 -12.08
C ASN A 525 6.57 25.26 -13.20
N LYS A 526 5.73 24.52 -13.94
CA LYS A 526 6.14 23.61 -15.03
C LYS A 526 6.71 24.33 -16.27
N THR A 527 6.46 25.63 -16.40
CA THR A 527 6.99 26.48 -17.49
C THR A 527 8.38 27.03 -17.19
N GLY A 528 8.85 26.93 -15.94
CA GLY A 528 10.20 27.33 -15.56
C GLY A 528 11.28 26.47 -16.23
N GLY A 529 12.47 27.04 -16.42
CA GLY A 529 13.64 26.26 -16.80
C GLY A 529 13.99 25.22 -15.72
N LYS A 530 14.75 24.18 -16.06
CA LYS A 530 15.27 23.22 -15.07
C LYS A 530 16.65 23.64 -14.55
N GLY A 531 16.96 23.22 -13.33
CA GLY A 531 18.22 23.56 -12.65
C GLY A 531 18.38 25.07 -12.51
N ARG A 532 19.54 25.62 -12.88
CA ARG A 532 19.84 27.07 -12.75
C ARG A 532 18.83 27.98 -13.47
N ALA A 533 18.30 27.55 -14.61
CA ALA A 533 17.31 28.30 -15.38
C ALA A 533 15.92 28.34 -14.71
N ALA A 534 15.70 27.58 -13.63
CA ALA A 534 14.49 27.67 -12.81
C ALA A 534 14.46 28.98 -12.02
N PHE A 535 15.62 29.54 -11.68
CA PHE A 535 15.78 30.61 -10.70
C PHE A 535 16.21 31.94 -11.30
N CYS A 536 16.79 31.94 -12.51
CA CYS A 536 17.20 33.16 -13.21
C CYS A 536 16.82 33.11 -14.69
N LEU A 537 16.50 34.27 -15.25
CA LEU A 537 16.15 34.44 -16.66
C LEU A 537 17.44 34.51 -17.50
N VAL A 538 17.97 33.34 -17.84
CA VAL A 538 19.16 33.21 -18.70
C VAL A 538 18.73 33.16 -20.18
N PRO A 539 19.41 33.88 -21.10
CA PRO A 539 19.23 33.68 -22.53
C PRO A 539 19.47 32.22 -22.94
N ALA A 540 18.73 31.71 -23.92
CA ALA A 540 18.88 30.32 -24.38
C ALA A 540 20.32 30.07 -24.89
N VAL A 541 21.13 29.40 -24.06
CA VAL A 541 22.51 29.05 -24.42
C VAL A 541 22.48 27.95 -25.50
N PRO A 542 23.14 28.13 -26.66
CA PRO A 542 23.20 27.10 -27.71
C PRO A 542 23.73 25.76 -27.17
N ARG A 543 23.13 24.65 -27.63
CA ARG A 543 23.48 23.29 -27.14
C ARG A 543 24.96 22.92 -27.39
N ASP A 544 25.63 23.58 -28.33
CA ASP A 544 27.00 23.33 -28.76
C ASP A 544 28.09 24.09 -27.97
N MET A 545 27.75 24.82 -26.90
CA MET A 545 28.77 25.51 -26.10
C MET A 545 29.53 24.55 -25.15
N PRO A 546 30.89 24.61 -25.10
CA PRO A 546 31.71 23.79 -24.21
C PRO A 546 31.34 23.94 -22.71
N ARG A 547 31.49 22.86 -21.93
CA ARG A 547 31.15 22.86 -20.47
C ARG A 547 31.96 23.88 -19.67
N ASP A 548 33.19 24.20 -20.08
CA ASP A 548 34.06 25.15 -19.38
C ASP A 548 33.62 26.60 -19.55
N THR A 549 33.05 26.96 -20.69
CA THR A 549 32.46 28.30 -20.91
C THR A 549 31.15 28.50 -20.15
N ARG A 550 30.45 27.42 -19.74
CA ARG A 550 29.27 27.50 -18.85
C ARG A 550 29.64 27.70 -17.38
N ARG A 551 30.89 27.40 -16.98
CA ARG A 551 31.41 27.60 -15.61
C ARG A 551 31.84 29.04 -15.34
N THR A 552 32.09 29.82 -16.40
CA THR A 552 32.55 31.22 -16.36
C THR A 552 31.43 32.25 -16.48
N ILE A 553 30.17 31.82 -16.71
CA ILE A 553 29.01 32.72 -16.73
C ILE A 553 28.69 33.12 -15.29
N ASP A 554 28.73 34.42 -14.99
CA ASP A 554 28.22 34.93 -13.72
C ASP A 554 26.69 35.02 -13.77
N TYR A 555 26.03 34.09 -13.08
CA TYR A 555 24.57 34.03 -13.01
C TYR A 555 23.97 35.11 -12.09
N ARG A 556 24.79 35.86 -11.36
CA ARG A 556 24.35 36.95 -10.48
C ARG A 556 23.75 38.13 -11.25
N GLU A 557 24.24 38.38 -12.45
CA GLU A 557 23.86 39.52 -13.28
C GLU A 557 22.47 39.40 -13.92
N TYR A 558 21.89 38.19 -13.92
CA TYR A 558 20.58 37.93 -14.52
C TYR A 558 19.44 38.16 -13.52
N PRO A 559 18.28 38.69 -13.99
CA PRO A 559 17.10 38.86 -13.15
C PRO A 559 16.56 37.49 -12.71
N LEU A 560 16.03 37.45 -11.48
CA LEU A 560 15.46 36.25 -10.91
C LEU A 560 14.11 35.94 -11.59
N THR A 561 13.77 34.66 -11.64
CA THR A 561 12.39 34.24 -11.90
C THR A 561 11.57 34.39 -10.61
N THR A 562 10.24 34.30 -10.70
CA THR A 562 9.36 34.24 -9.53
C THR A 562 9.81 33.22 -8.48
N HIS A 563 10.28 32.05 -8.93
CA HIS A 563 10.81 31.03 -8.02
C HIS A 563 12.10 31.49 -7.33
N GLY A 564 13.01 32.09 -8.09
CA GLY A 564 14.23 32.68 -7.54
C GLY A 564 13.95 33.81 -6.55
N GLU A 565 12.96 34.66 -6.82
CA GLU A 565 12.55 35.75 -5.94
C GLU A 565 11.97 35.22 -4.62
N LEU A 566 11.10 34.19 -4.66
CA LEU A 566 10.54 33.54 -3.47
C LEU A 566 11.64 32.95 -2.58
N LEU A 567 12.58 32.18 -3.16
CA LEU A 567 13.69 31.60 -2.39
C LEU A 567 14.64 32.67 -1.84
N PHE A 568 14.90 33.72 -2.61
CA PHE A 568 15.72 34.83 -2.15
C PHE A 568 15.07 35.55 -0.96
N ALA A 569 13.77 35.83 -1.05
CA ALA A 569 13.01 36.43 0.04
C ALA A 569 12.96 35.51 1.28
N LEU A 570 12.79 34.20 1.09
CA LEU A 570 12.77 33.21 2.17
C LEU A 570 14.09 33.17 2.94
N VAL A 571 15.24 33.16 2.25
CA VAL A 571 16.55 33.16 2.92
C VAL A 571 16.79 34.50 3.64
N GLN A 572 16.37 35.61 3.05
CA GLN A 572 16.55 36.94 3.65
C GLN A 572 15.60 37.25 4.81
N SER A 573 14.49 36.54 4.96
CA SER A 573 13.51 36.81 6.01
C SER A 573 13.97 36.41 7.39
N GLY A 574 14.96 35.52 7.50
CA GLY A 574 15.42 34.98 8.79
C GLY A 574 14.40 34.06 9.45
N ILE A 575 13.42 33.54 8.71
CA ILE A 575 12.38 32.63 9.24
C ILE A 575 12.94 31.31 9.80
N SER A 576 14.20 30.99 9.48
CA SER A 576 14.92 29.87 10.11
C SER A 576 15.08 30.01 11.62
N ALA A 577 14.92 31.21 12.19
CA ALA A 577 14.96 31.47 13.62
C ALA A 577 13.57 31.43 14.30
N TYR A 578 12.52 31.02 13.57
CA TYR A 578 11.18 30.93 14.13
C TYR A 578 11.14 29.94 15.32
N PRO A 579 10.46 30.25 16.44
CA PRO A 579 10.52 29.42 17.65
C PRO A 579 9.99 27.99 17.48
N HIS A 580 8.98 27.81 16.64
CA HIS A 580 8.35 26.51 16.39
C HIS A 580 9.20 25.62 15.47
N GLN A 581 9.47 24.39 15.92
CA GLN A 581 10.40 23.47 15.25
C GLN A 581 9.96 23.12 13.82
N SER A 582 8.66 22.91 13.59
CA SER A 582 8.14 22.55 12.26
C SER A 582 8.40 23.63 11.20
N VAL A 583 8.38 24.91 11.58
CA VAL A 583 8.66 26.04 10.67
C VAL A 583 10.14 26.04 10.28
N ALA A 584 11.03 25.87 11.26
CA ALA A 584 12.47 25.77 11.01
C ALA A 584 12.82 24.52 10.17
N LEU A 585 12.17 23.38 10.44
CA LEU A 585 12.37 22.16 9.66
C LEU A 585 11.96 22.36 8.20
N GLN A 586 10.77 22.93 7.98
CA GLN A 586 10.25 23.19 6.64
C GLN A 586 11.15 24.17 5.86
N PHE A 587 11.79 25.12 6.55
CA PHE A 587 12.83 25.96 5.95
C PHE A 587 14.04 25.12 5.48
N PHE A 588 14.57 24.24 6.34
CA PHE A 588 15.72 23.40 6.00
C PHE A 588 15.43 22.40 4.88
N GLU A 589 14.22 21.84 4.83
CA GLU A 589 13.74 21.01 3.72
C GLU A 589 13.72 21.79 2.40
N THR A 590 13.23 23.03 2.44
CA THR A 590 13.12 23.91 1.26
C THR A 590 14.49 24.26 0.68
N VAL A 591 15.43 24.69 1.52
CA VAL A 591 16.79 25.05 1.03
C VAL A 591 17.58 23.82 0.57
N SER A 592 17.39 22.66 1.21
CA SER A 592 18.06 21.40 0.83
C SER A 592 17.46 20.77 -0.43
N ARG A 593 16.22 21.12 -0.78
CA ARG A 593 15.58 20.72 -2.04
C ARG A 593 16.09 21.52 -3.23
N TYR A 594 16.26 22.84 -3.07
CA TYR A 594 16.57 23.76 -4.17
C TYR A 594 18.04 24.19 -4.21
N THR A 595 18.97 23.23 -4.11
CA THR A 595 20.42 23.49 -4.05
C THR A 595 20.97 24.20 -5.30
N ASP A 596 20.34 24.04 -6.46
CA ASP A 596 20.70 24.76 -7.69
C ASP A 596 20.51 26.29 -7.60
N PHE A 597 19.64 26.79 -6.71
CA PHE A 597 19.47 28.22 -6.45
C PHE A 597 20.76 28.84 -5.90
N PHE A 598 21.45 28.14 -5.01
CA PHE A 598 22.69 28.60 -4.38
C PHE A 598 23.85 28.71 -5.37
N LYS A 599 23.77 28.01 -6.52
CA LYS A 599 24.72 28.15 -7.64
C LYS A 599 24.51 29.49 -8.39
N VAL A 600 23.29 30.05 -8.33
CA VAL A 600 22.91 31.33 -8.94
C VAL A 600 23.12 32.50 -7.97
N ARG A 601 22.72 32.34 -6.70
CA ARG A 601 22.90 33.34 -5.63
C ARG A 601 23.83 32.81 -4.54
N LYS A 602 25.12 32.80 -4.84
CA LYS A 602 26.18 32.31 -3.93
C LYS A 602 26.28 33.08 -2.60
N GLU A 603 25.76 34.31 -2.55
CA GLU A 603 25.70 35.13 -1.33
C GLU A 603 24.80 34.52 -0.24
N CYS A 604 23.80 33.71 -0.63
CA CYS A 604 22.90 33.04 0.30
C CYS A 604 23.53 31.81 0.98
N ILE A 605 24.67 31.30 0.48
CA ILE A 605 25.28 30.05 0.99
C ILE A 605 25.74 30.21 2.43
N VAL A 606 26.49 31.27 2.74
CA VAL A 606 27.10 31.46 4.07
C VAL A 606 26.03 31.58 5.15
N SER A 607 25.03 32.45 4.94
CA SER A 607 23.93 32.64 5.89
C SER A 607 23.10 31.37 6.10
N THR A 608 22.90 30.55 5.06
CA THR A 608 22.19 29.27 5.18
C THR A 608 23.03 28.24 5.93
N LEU A 609 24.33 28.17 5.67
CA LEU A 609 25.25 27.28 6.40
C LEU A 609 25.34 27.66 7.88
N GLU A 610 25.40 28.96 8.20
CA GLU A 610 25.36 29.43 9.60
C GLU A 610 24.09 28.97 10.30
N ALA A 611 22.91 29.11 9.66
CA ALA A 611 21.64 28.64 10.22
C ALA A 611 21.56 27.11 10.35
N MET A 612 22.16 26.35 9.44
CA MET A 612 22.21 24.89 9.55
C MET A 612 23.20 24.41 10.61
N ILE A 613 24.28 25.17 10.85
CA ILE A 613 25.34 24.79 11.80
C ILE A 613 24.97 25.20 13.22
N ASP A 614 24.34 26.33 13.47
CA ASP A 614 24.10 26.79 14.85
C ASP A 614 22.98 26.03 15.59
N THR A 615 22.49 26.60 16.70
CA THR A 615 21.44 26.03 17.55
C THR A 615 20.10 25.85 16.85
N ARG A 616 19.90 26.43 15.65
CA ARG A 616 18.70 26.25 14.83
C ARG A 616 18.73 24.93 14.06
N GLY A 617 19.91 24.43 13.71
CA GLY A 617 20.10 23.24 12.89
C GLY A 617 20.71 22.07 13.65
N ILE A 618 21.93 21.68 13.28
CA ILE A 618 22.59 20.46 13.79
C ILE A 618 22.93 20.51 15.30
N HIS A 619 23.00 21.71 15.92
CA HIS A 619 23.17 21.87 17.36
C HIS A 619 21.84 22.16 18.11
N HIS A 620 20.70 21.82 17.51
CA HIS A 620 19.41 21.97 18.16
C HIS A 620 19.29 21.11 19.44
N GLN A 621 18.53 21.56 20.43
CA GLN A 621 18.43 20.87 21.73
C GLN A 621 17.65 19.55 21.64
N ASN A 622 16.62 19.50 20.80
CA ASN A 622 15.81 18.29 20.59
C ASN A 622 16.57 17.24 19.75
N PRO A 623 16.86 16.03 20.29
CA PRO A 623 17.56 14.98 19.57
C PRO A 623 16.79 14.46 18.34
N THR A 624 15.46 14.36 18.40
CA THR A 624 14.62 13.88 17.29
C THR A 624 14.75 14.81 16.09
N PHE A 625 14.66 16.13 16.34
CA PHE A 625 14.88 17.15 15.33
C PHE A 625 16.29 17.10 14.73
N ARG A 626 17.32 16.95 15.59
CA ARG A 626 18.72 16.87 15.14
C ARG A 626 18.94 15.75 14.12
N ARG A 627 18.34 14.57 14.34
CA ARG A 627 18.46 13.42 13.41
C ARG A 627 18.10 13.81 11.97
N ARG A 628 16.99 14.53 11.79
CA ARG A 628 16.57 15.00 10.45
C ARG A 628 17.48 16.10 9.91
N THR A 629 17.91 17.04 10.75
CA THR A 629 18.83 18.11 10.32
C THR A 629 20.21 17.58 9.87
N PHE A 630 20.73 16.50 10.46
CA PHE A 630 21.98 15.86 10.03
C PHE A 630 21.89 15.41 8.57
N TYR A 631 20.78 14.78 8.19
CA TYR A 631 20.53 14.38 6.81
C TYR A 631 20.41 15.59 5.86
N LEU A 632 19.65 16.61 6.26
CA LEU A 632 19.46 17.82 5.44
C LEU A 632 20.78 18.58 5.23
N PHE A 633 21.58 18.72 6.29
CA PHE A 633 22.91 19.31 6.21
C PHE A 633 23.83 18.51 5.28
N TYR A 634 23.89 17.19 5.45
CA TYR A 634 24.63 16.30 4.54
C TYR A 634 24.22 16.49 3.08
N ARG A 635 22.92 16.48 2.80
CA ARG A 635 22.37 16.65 1.45
C ARG A 635 22.76 18.00 0.86
N PHE A 636 22.62 19.07 1.64
CA PHE A 636 22.98 20.42 1.22
C PHE A 636 24.47 20.54 0.87
N ILE A 637 25.36 19.99 1.71
CA ILE A 637 26.81 19.99 1.46
C ILE A 637 27.15 19.15 0.22
N LYS A 638 26.59 17.96 0.09
CA LYS A 638 26.85 17.04 -1.04
C LYS A 638 26.52 17.68 -2.38
N ASP A 639 25.40 18.37 -2.48
CA ASP A 639 24.91 18.99 -3.71
C ASP A 639 25.58 20.35 -4.01
N SER A 640 26.02 21.05 -2.96
CA SER A 640 26.67 22.38 -3.04
C SER A 640 28.19 22.33 -3.01
N LYS A 641 28.80 21.14 -2.93
CA LYS A 641 30.24 20.92 -2.67
C LYS A 641 31.21 21.71 -3.58
N SER A 642 30.83 22.04 -4.81
CA SER A 642 31.67 22.80 -5.75
C SER A 642 31.62 24.31 -5.55
N ASP A 643 30.61 24.81 -4.84
CA ASP A 643 30.32 26.23 -4.66
C ASP A 643 30.63 26.72 -3.24
N ILE A 644 30.91 25.81 -2.30
CA ILE A 644 31.36 26.12 -0.94
C ILE A 644 32.78 26.74 -0.99
N PRO A 645 33.01 27.92 -0.37
CA PRO A 645 34.35 28.48 -0.26
C PRO A 645 35.31 27.55 0.49
N LEU A 646 36.45 27.21 -0.13
CA LEU A 646 37.43 26.28 0.45
C LEU A 646 38.02 26.77 1.78
N GLU A 647 38.05 28.10 2.00
CA GLU A 647 38.51 28.72 3.24
C GLU A 647 37.59 28.41 4.44
N LEU A 648 36.31 28.13 4.18
CA LEU A 648 35.32 27.84 5.22
C LEU A 648 35.35 26.37 5.66
N VAL A 649 35.92 25.48 4.84
CA VAL A 649 35.94 24.03 5.09
C VAL A 649 36.55 23.67 6.45
N PRO A 650 37.73 24.19 6.86
CA PRO A 650 38.29 23.90 8.18
C PRO A 650 37.39 24.37 9.34
N SER A 651 36.71 25.52 9.18
CA SER A 651 35.80 26.05 10.19
C SER A 651 34.55 25.18 10.36
N ILE A 652 33.98 24.71 9.25
CA ILE A 652 32.82 23.80 9.27
C ILE A 652 33.22 22.48 9.94
N LEU A 653 34.37 21.90 9.56
CA LEU A 653 34.88 20.67 10.17
C LEU A 653 35.09 20.81 11.69
N GLN A 654 35.59 21.96 12.14
CA GLN A 654 35.77 22.23 13.55
C GLN A 654 34.42 22.39 14.29
N SER A 655 33.39 22.89 13.61
CA SER A 655 32.05 23.10 14.18
C SER A 655 31.22 21.81 14.29
N ILE A 656 31.60 20.73 13.59
CA ILE A 656 30.90 19.44 13.68
C ILE A 656 31.55 18.53 14.72
N ARG A 657 32.76 18.87 15.20
CA ARG A 657 33.64 17.97 15.95
C ARG A 657 33.05 17.47 17.26
N ASP A 658 32.30 18.29 17.96
CA ASP A 658 31.58 17.95 19.20
C ASP A 658 30.42 16.97 18.95
N LEU A 659 29.83 17.00 17.76
CA LEU A 659 28.74 16.10 17.34
C LEU A 659 29.23 14.74 16.84
N LEU A 660 30.54 14.51 16.72
CA LEU A 660 31.13 13.24 16.23
C LEU A 660 31.44 12.23 17.35
N ALA A 661 31.22 12.60 18.62
CA ALA A 661 31.37 11.67 19.73
C ALA A 661 30.32 10.54 19.61
N ILE A 662 30.76 9.29 19.61
CA ILE A 662 29.88 8.13 19.47
C ILE A 662 29.42 7.71 20.87
N GLU A 663 28.16 8.00 21.19
CA GLU A 663 27.51 7.54 22.42
C GLU A 663 26.73 6.25 22.14
N VAL A 664 27.05 5.19 22.88
CA VAL A 664 26.35 3.91 22.77
C VAL A 664 25.12 3.95 23.67
N VAL A 665 23.95 3.92 23.04
CA VAL A 665 22.64 3.78 23.71
C VAL A 665 22.06 2.44 23.27
N ILE A 666 21.78 1.56 24.23
CA ILE A 666 21.16 0.26 23.97
C ILE A 666 19.63 0.46 24.10
N PRO A 667 18.83 0.20 23.05
CA PRO A 667 17.38 0.28 23.11
C PRO A 667 16.77 -0.66 24.16
N GLU A 668 15.56 -0.33 24.63
CA GLU A 668 14.74 -1.32 25.33
C GLU A 668 14.15 -2.29 24.29
N PRO A 669 14.21 -3.61 24.50
CA PRO A 669 13.69 -4.55 23.53
C PRO A 669 12.16 -4.44 23.44
N GLU A 670 11.66 -3.96 22.30
CA GLU A 670 10.22 -3.85 22.02
C GLU A 670 9.61 -5.22 21.67
N GLU A 671 10.40 -6.14 21.12
CA GLU A 671 9.96 -7.47 20.65
C GLU A 671 10.83 -8.60 21.22
N VAL A 672 10.20 -9.65 21.75
CA VAL A 672 10.89 -10.82 22.38
C VAL A 672 11.53 -11.76 21.34
N GLU A 673 11.20 -11.60 20.06
CA GLU A 673 11.56 -12.54 18.98
C GLU A 673 12.81 -12.12 18.16
N VAL A 674 13.34 -10.90 18.36
CA VAL A 674 14.52 -10.40 17.62
C VAL A 674 15.82 -10.77 18.35
N ASP A 675 16.85 -11.15 17.60
CA ASP A 675 18.20 -11.32 18.12
C ASP A 675 18.65 -10.05 18.87
N PHE A 676 18.87 -10.18 20.18
CA PHE A 676 19.23 -9.09 21.08
C PHE A 676 20.42 -8.26 20.58
N MET A 677 21.40 -8.90 19.93
CA MET A 677 22.58 -8.19 19.38
C MET A 677 22.23 -7.34 18.18
N THR A 678 21.38 -7.86 17.29
CA THR A 678 20.87 -7.12 16.13
C THR A 678 20.02 -5.92 16.56
N ASP A 679 19.29 -6.05 17.66
CA ASP A 679 18.49 -4.96 18.22
C ASP A 679 19.35 -3.92 18.98
N ALA A 680 20.31 -4.37 19.79
CA ALA A 680 21.20 -3.51 20.58
C ALA A 680 22.01 -2.49 19.75
N VAL A 681 22.16 -2.77 18.44
CA VAL A 681 22.95 -1.97 17.52
C VAL A 681 22.09 -1.02 16.69
N LYS A 682 20.76 -1.23 16.65
CA LYS A 682 19.83 -0.31 16.01
C LYS A 682 19.71 0.95 16.86
N SER A 683 20.29 2.04 16.39
CA SER A 683 20.15 3.34 17.02
C SER A 683 19.85 4.39 15.97
N SER A 684 18.61 4.87 15.97
CA SER A 684 18.15 5.96 15.10
C SER A 684 18.98 7.24 15.27
N SER A 685 19.60 7.45 16.44
CA SER A 685 20.54 8.55 16.67
C SER A 685 21.86 8.33 15.96
N PHE A 686 22.43 7.12 16.06
CA PHE A 686 23.69 6.78 15.41
C PHE A 686 23.54 6.74 13.88
N ASP A 687 22.46 6.15 13.36
CA ASP A 687 22.18 6.11 11.94
C ASP A 687 22.11 7.51 11.31
N ALA A 688 21.52 8.47 12.03
CA ALA A 688 21.54 9.87 11.62
C ALA A 688 22.95 10.49 11.71
N GLN A 689 23.74 10.13 12.73
CA GLN A 689 25.12 10.60 12.90
C GLN A 689 26.04 10.15 11.75
N LEU A 690 25.77 8.99 11.12
CA LEU A 690 26.51 8.53 9.93
C LEU A 690 26.51 9.56 8.79
N TYR A 691 25.46 10.37 8.66
CA TYR A 691 25.43 11.47 7.68
C TYR A 691 26.48 12.55 7.97
N LEU A 692 26.81 12.81 9.23
CA LEU A 692 27.87 13.75 9.61
C LEU A 692 29.25 13.19 9.26
N PHE A 693 29.50 11.90 9.50
CA PHE A 693 30.74 11.23 9.10
C PHE A 693 30.92 11.22 7.57
N GLU A 694 29.86 11.00 6.81
CA GLU A 694 29.90 11.10 5.34
C GLU A 694 30.15 12.56 4.89
N THR A 695 29.53 13.54 5.55
CA THR A 695 29.75 14.97 5.30
C THR A 695 31.20 15.36 5.54
N LEU A 696 31.83 14.83 6.59
CA LEU A 696 33.24 15.01 6.88
C LEU A 696 34.13 14.49 5.74
N GLY A 697 33.83 13.30 5.22
CA GLY A 697 34.51 12.75 4.04
C GLY A 697 34.38 13.65 2.81
N ILE A 698 33.17 14.14 2.52
CA ILE A 698 32.91 15.05 1.39
C ILE A 698 33.72 16.34 1.53
N LEU A 699 33.68 16.98 2.70
CA LEU A 699 34.38 18.25 2.95
C LEU A 699 35.90 18.10 2.84
N ILE A 700 36.47 17.03 3.40
CA ILE A 700 37.92 16.75 3.29
C ILE A 700 38.30 16.44 1.82
N SER A 701 37.45 15.76 1.06
CA SER A 701 37.71 15.45 -0.34
C SER A 701 37.88 16.71 -1.22
N LEU A 702 37.26 17.85 -0.85
CA LEU A 702 37.39 19.11 -1.57
C LEU A 702 38.79 19.73 -1.51
N LEU A 703 39.60 19.33 -0.53
CA LEU A 703 40.97 19.82 -0.32
C LEU A 703 42.01 19.03 -1.13
N PHE A 704 41.60 18.24 -2.12
CA PHE A 704 42.48 17.40 -2.96
C PHE A 704 43.64 18.16 -3.63
N LYS A 705 43.50 19.47 -3.85
CA LYS A 705 44.56 20.34 -4.40
C LYS A 705 45.70 20.61 -3.42
N ASN A 706 45.49 20.35 -2.13
CA ASN A 706 46.49 20.47 -1.08
C ASN A 706 46.60 19.14 -0.29
N PRO A 707 47.24 18.10 -0.88
CA PRO A 707 47.37 16.78 -0.25
C PRO A 707 47.91 16.76 1.19
N PRO A 708 48.94 17.55 1.59
CA PRO A 708 49.41 17.50 2.97
C PRO A 708 48.38 18.05 3.97
N GLN A 709 47.62 19.08 3.59
CA GLN A 709 46.54 19.61 4.42
C GLN A 709 45.37 18.63 4.50
N GLN A 710 45.01 18.01 3.37
CA GLN A 710 43.97 16.98 3.31
C GLN A 710 44.31 15.77 4.19
N ASN A 711 45.54 15.24 4.06
CA ASN A 711 46.01 14.10 4.86
C ASN A 711 46.06 14.45 6.35
N GLY A 712 46.61 15.61 6.71
CA GLY A 712 46.68 16.06 8.10
C GLY A 712 45.31 16.20 8.75
N LEU A 713 44.33 16.75 8.02
CA LEU A 713 42.95 16.86 8.50
C LEU A 713 42.28 15.50 8.61
N LEU A 714 42.41 14.62 7.61
CA LEU A 714 41.85 13.26 7.66
C LEU A 714 42.37 12.49 8.87
N LEU A 715 43.69 12.50 9.09
CA LEU A 715 44.32 11.83 10.23
C LEU A 715 43.86 12.40 11.58
N SER A 716 43.56 13.71 11.65
CA SER A 716 43.10 14.33 12.90
C SER A 716 41.74 13.83 13.39
N PHE A 717 40.90 13.30 12.48
CA PHE A 717 39.60 12.71 12.80
C PHE A 717 39.63 11.18 12.82
N VAL A 718 40.39 10.54 11.91
CA VAL A 718 40.49 9.08 11.83
C VAL A 718 41.28 8.51 13.01
N LYS A 719 42.38 9.16 13.43
CA LYS A 719 43.25 8.60 14.47
C LYS A 719 42.53 8.41 15.82
N PRO A 720 41.76 9.39 16.35
CA PRO A 720 40.95 9.16 17.56
C PRO A 720 39.99 7.98 17.43
N LEU A 721 39.31 7.83 16.28
CA LEU A 721 38.39 6.72 16.04
C LEU A 721 39.11 5.36 16.00
N MET A 722 40.33 5.31 15.44
CA MET A 722 41.16 4.11 15.40
C MET A 722 41.72 3.73 16.78
N ASP A 723 42.05 4.73 17.60
CA ASP A 723 42.47 4.53 19.00
C ASP A 723 41.29 3.98 19.83
N GLU A 724 40.08 4.54 19.66
CA GLU A 724 38.85 4.03 20.27
C GLU A 724 38.48 2.63 19.77
N LEU A 725 38.67 2.34 18.46
CA LEU A 725 38.44 1.03 17.87
C LEU A 725 39.31 -0.04 18.53
N SER A 726 40.58 0.30 18.76
CA SER A 726 41.52 -0.58 19.46
C SER A 726 41.11 -0.84 20.91
N GLY A 727 40.59 0.17 21.60
CA GLY A 727 40.05 0.04 22.96
C GLY A 727 38.79 -0.83 23.01
N ALA A 728 37.84 -0.61 22.09
CA ALA A 728 36.61 -1.39 21.99
C ALA A 728 36.89 -2.87 21.65
N LEU A 729 37.91 -3.14 20.83
CA LEU A 729 38.36 -4.49 20.51
C LEU A 729 38.92 -5.23 21.73
N GLN A 730 39.75 -4.57 22.55
CA GLN A 730 40.26 -5.14 23.79
C GLN A 730 39.13 -5.46 24.79
N GLY A 731 38.12 -4.59 24.86
CA GLY A 731 36.92 -4.84 25.65
C GLY A 731 36.14 -6.06 25.14
N SER A 732 35.92 -6.13 23.82
CA SER A 732 35.11 -7.18 23.17
C SER A 732 35.75 -8.57 23.21
N THR A 733 37.08 -8.65 23.12
CA THR A 733 37.83 -9.93 23.17
C THR A 733 37.89 -10.54 24.56
N SER A 734 37.63 -9.75 25.61
CA SER A 734 37.62 -10.20 27.00
C SER A 734 36.30 -10.82 27.47
N LEU A 735 35.27 -10.81 26.61
CA LEU A 735 33.91 -11.25 26.93
C LEU A 735 33.74 -12.76 26.78
N ASP A 736 32.93 -13.36 27.66
CA ASP A 736 32.56 -14.78 27.59
C ASP A 736 31.29 -14.95 26.75
N PHE A 737 31.47 -15.28 25.46
CA PHE A 737 30.39 -15.35 24.46
C PHE A 737 29.23 -16.29 24.81
N LYS A 738 29.42 -17.24 25.73
CA LYS A 738 28.34 -18.13 26.19
C LYS A 738 27.37 -17.47 27.17
N LYS A 739 27.79 -16.44 27.91
CA LYS A 739 26.93 -15.71 28.87
C LYS A 739 26.10 -14.61 28.22
N LEU A 740 26.56 -14.12 27.06
CA LEU A 740 25.89 -13.10 26.25
C LEU A 740 24.58 -13.63 25.62
N ALA A 741 24.47 -14.94 25.41
CA ALA A 741 23.28 -15.59 24.86
C ALA A 741 22.12 -15.74 25.87
N ASP A 742 22.41 -15.73 27.17
CA ASP A 742 21.40 -15.90 28.23
C ASP A 742 20.75 -14.56 28.67
N GLY A 743 21.11 -13.42 28.06
CA GLY A 743 20.42 -12.13 28.22
C GLY A 743 20.58 -11.44 29.58
N GLU A 744 21.28 -12.03 30.54
CA GLU A 744 21.33 -11.56 31.94
C GLU A 744 22.25 -10.33 32.17
N SER A 745 23.04 -9.86 31.19
CA SER A 745 24.02 -8.78 31.41
C SER A 745 24.15 -7.78 30.24
N ARG A 746 23.18 -6.86 30.13
CA ARG A 746 23.12 -5.80 29.09
C ARG A 746 24.34 -4.87 29.04
N SER A 747 25.05 -4.66 30.16
CA SER A 747 26.25 -3.81 30.22
C SER A 747 27.48 -4.42 29.52
N GLU A 748 27.50 -5.74 29.31
CA GLU A 748 28.64 -6.45 28.70
C GLU A 748 28.67 -6.31 27.17
N VAL A 749 27.58 -5.81 26.56
CA VAL A 749 27.43 -5.69 25.09
C VAL A 749 27.91 -4.34 24.56
N VAL A 750 28.07 -3.34 25.42
CA VAL A 750 28.49 -1.98 25.07
C VAL A 750 29.78 -1.94 24.23
N PRO A 751 30.86 -2.70 24.55
CA PRO A 751 32.08 -2.69 23.75
C PRO A 751 31.86 -3.20 22.31
N ILE A 752 30.94 -4.15 22.13
CA ILE A 752 30.61 -4.73 20.81
C ILE A 752 29.84 -3.70 19.97
N VAL A 753 28.84 -3.02 20.57
CA VAL A 753 28.09 -1.96 19.88
C VAL A 753 29.01 -0.79 19.54
N GLN A 754 29.92 -0.42 20.45
CA GLN A 754 30.92 0.62 20.19
C GLN A 754 31.84 0.22 19.03
N LEU A 755 32.31 -1.03 19.01
CA LEU A 755 33.12 -1.58 17.91
C LEU A 755 32.36 -1.49 16.57
N HIS A 756 31.09 -1.90 16.56
CA HIS A 756 30.24 -1.77 15.38
C HIS A 756 30.11 -0.32 14.90
N HIS A 757 29.74 0.62 15.79
CA HIS A 757 29.56 2.03 15.44
C HIS A 757 30.85 2.64 14.89
N LEU A 758 32.02 2.30 15.45
CA LEU A 758 33.30 2.81 14.97
C LEU A 758 33.64 2.30 13.56
N ILE A 759 33.39 1.01 13.26
CA ILE A 759 33.57 0.45 11.91
C ILE A 759 32.64 1.15 10.91
N MET A 760 31.37 1.35 11.27
CA MET A 760 30.38 2.04 10.44
C MET A 760 30.76 3.51 10.18
N ALA A 761 31.25 4.22 11.19
CA ALA A 761 31.72 5.61 11.08
C ALA A 761 32.92 5.71 10.13
N LEU A 762 33.93 4.86 10.28
CA LEU A 762 35.12 4.81 9.41
C LEU A 762 34.73 4.50 7.95
N GLY A 763 33.82 3.54 7.73
CA GLY A 763 33.27 3.24 6.41
C GLY A 763 32.48 4.41 5.80
N SER A 764 31.79 5.20 6.62
CA SER A 764 31.00 6.35 6.18
C SER A 764 31.87 7.55 5.82
N ILE A 765 32.99 7.78 6.53
CA ILE A 765 34.01 8.76 6.14
C ILE A 765 34.56 8.42 4.76
N ALA A 766 34.89 7.14 4.53
CA ALA A 766 35.36 6.66 3.23
C ALA A 766 34.32 6.99 2.15
N LYS A 767 33.04 6.62 2.35
CA LYS A 767 31.94 6.89 1.41
C LYS A 767 31.82 8.36 0.95
N GLY A 768 32.26 9.33 1.76
CA GLY A 768 32.24 10.74 1.38
C GLY A 768 33.27 11.14 0.30
N PHE A 769 34.29 10.32 0.06
CA PHE A 769 35.27 10.52 -1.00
C PHE A 769 34.74 10.06 -2.37
N PRO A 770 35.26 10.62 -3.49
CA PRO A 770 34.90 10.17 -4.82
C PRO A 770 35.38 8.73 -5.08
N ASP A 771 34.54 7.93 -5.75
CA ASP A 771 34.88 6.57 -6.19
C ASP A 771 36.08 6.57 -7.15
N TYR A 772 36.84 5.48 -7.12
CA TYR A 772 37.92 5.21 -8.05
C TYR A 772 37.37 5.09 -9.48
N PRO A 773 37.84 5.89 -10.45
CA PRO A 773 37.31 5.87 -11.81
C PRO A 773 37.63 4.55 -12.51
N SER A 774 36.68 4.06 -13.33
CA SER A 774 36.90 2.89 -14.18
C SER A 774 38.02 3.18 -15.19
N PRO A 775 38.95 2.24 -15.44
CA PRO A 775 40.02 2.43 -16.42
C PRO A 775 39.48 2.77 -17.82
N PRO A 776 40.14 3.65 -18.60
CA PRO A 776 41.42 4.33 -18.34
C PRO A 776 41.30 5.57 -17.43
N LEU A 777 42.34 5.80 -16.61
CA LEU A 777 42.42 6.93 -15.68
C LEU A 777 42.55 8.28 -16.44
N PRO A 778 41.89 9.36 -15.99
CA PRO A 778 42.11 10.72 -16.53
C PRO A 778 43.53 11.23 -16.25
N ASP A 779 44.11 11.99 -17.20
CA ASP A 779 45.51 12.48 -17.13
C ASP A 779 45.82 13.38 -15.90
N ASP A 780 44.82 14.06 -15.34
CA ASP A 780 44.94 14.96 -14.16
C ASP A 780 44.40 14.34 -12.84
N PHE A 781 44.27 13.01 -12.76
CA PHE A 781 43.71 12.35 -11.58
C PHE A 781 44.68 12.37 -10.39
N ILE A 782 44.32 13.11 -9.34
CA ILE A 782 45.03 13.10 -8.04
C ILE A 782 44.45 11.99 -7.19
N MET A 783 45.32 11.07 -6.75
CA MET A 783 44.89 9.96 -5.91
C MET A 783 44.41 10.45 -4.54
N PRO A 784 43.34 9.84 -3.99
CA PRO A 784 42.95 10.09 -2.60
C PRO A 784 44.03 9.56 -1.63
N PRO A 785 43.92 9.82 -0.32
CA PRO A 785 44.83 9.33 0.70
C PRO A 785 44.77 7.80 0.91
N VAL A 786 45.18 7.02 -0.10
CA VAL A 786 45.04 5.55 -0.12
C VAL A 786 45.74 4.88 1.06
N ASP A 787 46.90 5.39 1.48
CA ASP A 787 47.64 4.83 2.62
C ASP A 787 46.81 4.86 3.91
N VAL A 788 46.10 5.97 4.17
CA VAL A 788 45.23 6.11 5.35
C VAL A 788 44.06 5.13 5.27
N PHE A 789 43.46 4.94 4.09
CA PHE A 789 42.37 3.98 3.91
C PHE A 789 42.84 2.52 3.98
N ALA A 790 44.07 2.22 3.58
CA ALA A 790 44.68 0.91 3.77
C ALA A 790 44.94 0.62 5.25
N GLU A 791 45.40 1.61 6.03
CA GLU A 791 45.51 1.49 7.49
C GLU A 791 44.14 1.23 8.15
N ILE A 792 43.08 1.92 7.72
CA ILE A 792 41.71 1.68 8.18
C ILE A 792 41.26 0.25 7.84
N ALA A 793 41.43 -0.17 6.58
CA ALA A 793 41.05 -1.52 6.14
C ALA A 793 41.78 -2.61 6.95
N GLN A 794 43.08 -2.42 7.20
CA GLN A 794 43.87 -3.33 8.02
C GLN A 794 43.34 -3.42 9.44
N ALA A 795 42.99 -2.29 10.08
CA ALA A 795 42.48 -2.31 11.45
C ALA A 795 41.10 -2.96 11.55
N ILE A 796 40.20 -2.70 10.59
CA ILE A 796 38.88 -3.35 10.53
C ILE A 796 39.06 -4.87 10.33
N LEU A 797 40.00 -5.31 9.48
CA LEU A 797 40.29 -6.73 9.29
C LEU A 797 40.77 -7.39 10.58
N VAL A 798 41.67 -6.73 11.33
CA VAL A 798 42.13 -7.22 12.64
C VAL A 798 40.97 -7.30 13.64
N CYS A 799 40.04 -6.35 13.61
CA CYS A 799 38.84 -6.42 14.45
C CYS A 799 38.00 -7.65 14.09
N LEU A 800 37.73 -7.87 12.79
CA LEU A 800 36.99 -9.02 12.31
C LEU A 800 37.67 -10.35 12.68
N GLU A 801 38.98 -10.49 12.50
CA GLU A 801 39.73 -11.71 12.85
C GLU A 801 39.54 -12.14 14.31
N ASN A 802 39.39 -11.17 15.22
CA ASN A 802 39.25 -11.41 16.65
C ASN A 802 37.77 -11.48 17.11
N THR A 803 36.81 -11.12 16.25
CA THR A 803 35.38 -11.03 16.58
C THR A 803 34.45 -11.65 15.52
N ASN A 804 34.98 -12.51 14.65
CA ASN A 804 34.28 -13.12 13.52
C ASN A 804 33.05 -13.97 13.90
N ILE A 805 32.87 -14.32 15.18
CA ILE A 805 31.70 -15.01 15.72
C ILE A 805 30.47 -14.08 15.77
N ILE A 806 30.66 -12.77 15.92
CA ILE A 806 29.58 -11.79 16.10
C ILE A 806 29.06 -11.32 14.74
N LYS A 807 27.79 -11.65 14.44
CA LYS A 807 27.08 -11.26 13.21
C LYS A 807 27.15 -9.78 12.91
N VAL A 808 26.79 -8.93 13.88
CA VAL A 808 26.71 -7.48 13.66
C VAL A 808 28.07 -6.86 13.28
N VAL A 809 29.18 -7.40 13.78
CA VAL A 809 30.53 -6.94 13.39
C VAL A 809 30.87 -7.39 11.96
N ARG A 810 30.45 -8.59 11.54
CA ARG A 810 30.57 -9.04 10.15
C ARG A 810 29.80 -8.09 9.21
N ASP A 811 28.59 -7.70 9.58
CA ASP A 811 27.74 -6.78 8.81
C ASP A 811 28.39 -5.41 8.63
N ALA A 812 28.85 -4.79 9.73
CA ALA A 812 29.58 -3.53 9.68
C ALA A 812 30.88 -3.62 8.86
N THR A 813 31.59 -4.74 8.96
CA THR A 813 32.83 -4.96 8.20
C THR A 813 32.54 -5.02 6.70
N ARG A 814 31.50 -5.74 6.27
CA ARG A 814 31.07 -5.80 4.86
C ARG A 814 30.68 -4.40 4.35
N PHE A 815 29.94 -3.63 5.16
CA PHE A 815 29.59 -2.25 4.86
C PHE A 815 30.84 -1.37 4.64
N ALA A 816 31.77 -1.37 5.59
CA ALA A 816 32.94 -0.50 5.54
C ALA A 816 33.90 -0.88 4.40
N PHE A 817 34.20 -2.17 4.22
CA PHE A 817 35.07 -2.64 3.14
C PHE A 817 34.52 -2.33 1.75
N ALA A 818 33.20 -2.46 1.53
CA ALA A 818 32.58 -2.11 0.26
C ALA A 818 32.81 -0.64 -0.15
N ARG A 819 32.89 0.25 0.85
CA ARG A 819 33.14 1.69 0.67
C ARG A 819 34.61 2.00 0.53
N ILE A 820 35.48 1.43 1.35
CA ILE A 820 36.93 1.63 1.25
C ILE A 820 37.45 1.15 -0.10
N LEU A 821 37.03 -0.04 -0.55
CA LEU A 821 37.39 -0.57 -1.86
C LEU A 821 36.85 0.30 -3.01
N ALA A 822 35.71 0.97 -2.82
CA ALA A 822 35.18 1.91 -3.82
C ALA A 822 36.17 3.03 -4.16
N ILE A 823 36.96 3.48 -3.18
CA ILE A 823 37.84 4.65 -3.28
C ILE A 823 39.26 4.23 -3.60
N ALA A 824 39.74 3.17 -2.95
CA ALA A 824 41.11 2.68 -3.12
C ALA A 824 41.28 1.76 -4.34
N GLY A 825 40.19 1.24 -4.92
CA GLY A 825 40.22 0.42 -6.12
C GLY A 825 41.17 -0.78 -6.00
N PRO A 826 42.05 -1.04 -6.99
CA PRO A 826 42.92 -2.22 -7.00
C PRO A 826 43.99 -2.21 -5.88
N HIS A 827 44.21 -1.10 -5.18
CA HIS A 827 45.27 -0.98 -4.16
C HIS A 827 44.98 -1.72 -2.85
N VAL A 828 43.74 -2.19 -2.64
CA VAL A 828 43.31 -2.89 -1.43
C VAL A 828 42.72 -4.28 -1.70
N THR A 829 42.87 -4.80 -2.92
CA THR A 829 42.31 -6.11 -3.33
C THR A 829 42.96 -7.29 -2.61
N HIS A 830 44.21 -7.15 -2.15
CA HIS A 830 44.90 -8.17 -1.36
C HIS A 830 44.26 -8.45 0.00
N TYR A 831 43.39 -7.55 0.49
CA TYR A 831 42.61 -7.75 1.71
C TYR A 831 41.34 -8.59 1.50
N ILE A 832 40.93 -8.86 0.26
CA ILE A 832 39.70 -9.61 -0.04
C ILE A 832 39.80 -11.08 0.40
N PRO A 833 40.86 -11.85 0.07
CA PRO A 833 40.98 -13.24 0.52
C PRO A 833 40.89 -13.42 2.05
N PRO A 834 41.62 -12.67 2.90
CA PRO A 834 41.51 -12.81 4.35
C PRO A 834 40.16 -12.30 4.89
N LEU A 835 39.55 -11.28 4.27
CA LEU A 835 38.19 -10.84 4.61
C LEU A 835 37.18 -11.98 4.39
N MET A 836 37.23 -12.61 3.22
CA MET A 836 36.31 -13.69 2.85
C MET A 836 36.50 -14.92 3.72
N GLY A 837 37.76 -15.26 4.02
CA GLY A 837 38.10 -16.32 4.96
C GLY A 837 37.45 -16.12 6.32
N ASN A 838 37.46 -14.89 6.87
CA ASN A 838 36.87 -14.60 8.17
C ASN A 838 35.34 -14.49 8.17
N LEU A 839 34.75 -14.00 7.08
CA LEU A 839 33.29 -13.89 6.95
C LEU A 839 32.61 -15.27 6.82
N LEU A 840 33.28 -16.25 6.20
CA LEU A 840 32.69 -17.56 5.90
C LEU A 840 32.82 -18.60 7.04
N ILE A 841 33.59 -18.33 8.10
CA ILE A 841 33.80 -19.30 9.20
C ILE A 841 32.54 -19.48 10.04
N HIS A 842 31.85 -18.38 10.36
CA HIS A 842 30.65 -18.35 11.19
C HIS A 842 29.54 -17.65 10.39
N PHE A 843 28.95 -18.35 9.43
CA PHE A 843 28.05 -17.76 8.45
C PHE A 843 26.60 -18.18 8.68
N ASP A 844 25.73 -17.23 9.03
CA ASP A 844 24.32 -17.52 9.28
C ASP A 844 23.49 -17.46 7.98
N PRO A 845 22.42 -18.28 7.83
CA PRO A 845 21.55 -18.23 6.65
C PRO A 845 20.96 -16.84 6.39
N SER A 846 20.72 -16.05 7.44
CA SER A 846 20.23 -14.67 7.35
C SER A 846 21.22 -13.69 6.70
N GLU A 847 22.53 -13.98 6.74
CA GLU A 847 23.57 -13.12 6.13
C GLU A 847 23.82 -13.44 4.66
N LEU A 848 23.27 -14.55 4.18
CA LEU A 848 23.52 -15.11 2.86
C LEU A 848 23.14 -14.16 1.73
N VAL A 849 21.99 -13.50 1.85
CA VAL A 849 21.50 -12.53 0.86
C VAL A 849 22.45 -11.34 0.76
N ASP A 850 22.80 -10.73 1.89
CA ASP A 850 23.65 -9.56 1.93
C ASP A 850 25.08 -9.86 1.47
N PHE A 851 25.59 -11.05 1.78
CA PHE A 851 26.89 -11.51 1.30
C PHE A 851 26.90 -11.67 -0.22
N MET A 852 25.88 -12.31 -0.80
CA MET A 852 25.77 -12.44 -2.26
C MET A 852 25.67 -11.06 -2.94
N ASN A 853 24.94 -10.12 -2.34
CA ASN A 853 24.86 -8.73 -2.83
C ASN A 853 26.22 -8.02 -2.75
N PHE A 854 26.97 -8.21 -1.67
CA PHE A 854 28.32 -7.69 -1.51
C PHE A 854 29.25 -8.22 -2.61
N ILE A 855 29.24 -9.53 -2.87
CA ILE A 855 30.05 -10.12 -3.95
C ILE A 855 29.62 -9.63 -5.33
N GLY A 856 28.32 -9.49 -5.58
CA GLY A 856 27.82 -8.87 -6.80
C GLY A 856 28.38 -7.45 -7.03
N LEU A 857 28.47 -6.64 -5.97
CA LEU A 857 29.06 -5.30 -6.04
C LEU A 857 30.57 -5.35 -6.32
N LEU A 858 31.29 -6.30 -5.70
CA LEU A 858 32.72 -6.49 -5.93
C LEU A 858 33.02 -6.90 -7.37
N ILE A 859 32.25 -7.85 -7.92
CA ILE A 859 32.35 -8.31 -9.31
C ILE A 859 32.24 -7.13 -10.28
N PHE A 860 31.28 -6.22 -10.06
CA PHE A 860 31.08 -5.08 -10.93
C PHE A 860 32.28 -4.10 -10.92
N LYS A 861 32.89 -3.88 -9.75
CA LYS A 861 33.98 -2.90 -9.56
C LYS A 861 35.34 -3.42 -10.00
N LEU A 862 35.64 -4.69 -9.71
CA LEU A 862 36.97 -5.28 -9.91
C LEU A 862 37.07 -6.14 -11.17
N GLN A 863 35.94 -6.57 -11.75
CA GLN A 863 35.89 -7.32 -13.01
C GLN A 863 36.85 -8.53 -13.02
N ASP A 864 37.82 -8.56 -13.94
CA ASP A 864 38.78 -9.66 -14.12
C ASP A 864 39.61 -9.95 -12.85
N ASP A 865 39.88 -8.92 -12.02
CA ASP A 865 40.68 -9.07 -10.79
C ASP A 865 39.97 -9.91 -9.70
N MET A 866 38.67 -10.22 -9.88
CA MET A 866 37.89 -11.08 -8.98
C MET A 866 37.89 -12.56 -9.37
N PHE A 867 38.45 -12.94 -10.53
CA PHE A 867 38.33 -14.30 -11.05
C PHE A 867 38.84 -15.36 -10.06
N ASP A 868 40.07 -15.21 -9.57
CA ASP A 868 40.70 -16.20 -8.68
C ASP A 868 39.94 -16.32 -7.36
N VAL A 869 39.48 -15.19 -6.82
CA VAL A 869 38.68 -15.14 -5.59
C VAL A 869 37.35 -15.88 -5.77
N LEU A 870 36.64 -15.65 -6.88
CA LEU A 870 35.37 -16.34 -7.16
C LEU A 870 35.58 -17.85 -7.38
N ASP A 871 36.70 -18.25 -7.99
CA ASP A 871 37.02 -19.66 -8.22
C ASP A 871 37.11 -20.47 -6.91
N GLU A 872 37.61 -19.86 -5.84
CA GLU A 872 37.67 -20.50 -4.53
C GLU A 872 36.32 -20.54 -3.80
N LEU A 873 35.41 -19.61 -4.11
CA LEU A 873 34.21 -19.32 -3.33
C LEU A 873 32.93 -19.95 -3.86
N VAL A 874 32.79 -20.10 -5.18
CA VAL A 874 31.52 -20.50 -5.81
C VAL A 874 31.05 -21.88 -5.33
N ASN A 875 31.94 -22.85 -5.18
CA ASN A 875 31.57 -24.20 -4.75
C ASN A 875 31.14 -24.30 -3.26
N PRO A 876 31.90 -23.75 -2.28
CA PRO A 876 31.44 -23.66 -0.89
C PRO A 876 30.08 -22.96 -0.77
N LEU A 877 29.90 -21.85 -1.47
CA LEU A 877 28.66 -21.08 -1.45
C LEU A 877 27.47 -21.88 -2.01
N THR A 878 27.66 -22.52 -3.16
CA THR A 878 26.61 -23.35 -3.80
C THR A 878 26.17 -24.50 -2.89
N THR A 879 27.12 -25.18 -2.25
CA THR A 879 26.84 -26.29 -1.33
C THR A 879 26.02 -25.83 -0.12
N HIS A 880 26.36 -24.67 0.44
CA HIS A 880 25.63 -24.09 1.57
C HIS A 880 24.20 -23.67 1.19
N ILE A 881 24.03 -23.02 0.04
CA ILE A 881 22.72 -22.60 -0.49
C ILE A 881 21.83 -23.82 -0.74
N SER A 882 22.33 -24.84 -1.43
CA SER A 882 21.58 -26.06 -1.71
C SER A 882 21.14 -26.78 -0.43
N THR A 883 22.01 -26.80 0.60
CA THR A 883 21.68 -27.39 1.91
C THR A 883 20.55 -26.61 2.59
N THR A 884 20.64 -25.28 2.60
CA THR A 884 19.63 -24.40 3.22
C THR A 884 18.28 -24.54 2.50
N LEU A 885 18.28 -24.49 1.17
CA LEU A 885 17.05 -24.61 0.36
C LEU A 885 16.40 -26.00 0.42
N SER A 886 17.12 -27.03 0.88
CA SER A 886 16.58 -28.39 1.03
C SER A 886 15.79 -28.62 2.33
N GLN A 887 15.85 -27.68 3.29
CA GLN A 887 15.11 -27.77 4.55
C GLN A 887 13.61 -27.47 4.34
N PRO A 888 12.69 -28.18 5.02
CA PRO A 888 11.26 -27.96 4.88
C PRO A 888 10.82 -26.67 5.57
N ILE A 889 10.00 -25.88 4.88
CA ILE A 889 9.48 -24.60 5.38
C ILE A 889 8.52 -24.85 6.55
N SER A 890 8.85 -24.32 7.72
CA SER A 890 8.10 -24.46 8.98
C SER A 890 7.18 -23.27 9.29
N GLY A 891 7.41 -22.09 8.69
CA GLY A 891 6.64 -20.87 8.92
C GLY A 891 6.75 -19.81 7.80
N SER A 892 6.03 -18.69 7.93
CA SER A 892 5.99 -17.61 6.93
C SER A 892 7.33 -16.91 6.74
N ASP A 893 8.13 -16.76 7.79
CA ASP A 893 9.41 -16.04 7.71
C ASP A 893 10.50 -16.87 7.05
N GLU A 894 10.51 -18.18 7.29
CA GLU A 894 11.38 -19.11 6.56
C GLU A 894 11.01 -19.16 5.08
N GLN A 895 9.72 -19.10 4.74
CA GLN A 895 9.26 -18.99 3.36
C GLN A 895 9.81 -17.72 2.68
N ARG A 896 9.71 -16.56 3.36
CA ARG A 896 10.25 -15.28 2.85
C ARG A 896 11.76 -15.35 2.65
N MET A 897 12.49 -15.87 3.63
CA MET A 897 13.94 -16.05 3.55
C MET A 897 14.35 -16.94 2.37
N HIS A 898 13.66 -18.07 2.15
CA HIS A 898 13.93 -18.95 1.00
C HIS A 898 13.74 -18.23 -0.34
N VAL A 899 12.68 -17.41 -0.47
CA VAL A 899 12.43 -16.60 -1.69
C VAL A 899 13.55 -15.59 -1.91
N GLU A 900 14.02 -14.92 -0.86
CA GLU A 900 15.10 -13.94 -0.95
C GLU A 900 16.46 -14.58 -1.28
N ILE A 901 16.79 -15.72 -0.68
CA ILE A 901 18.00 -16.49 -0.97
C ILE A 901 18.02 -16.93 -2.43
N LYS A 902 16.92 -17.51 -2.93
CA LYS A 902 16.77 -17.91 -4.34
C LYS A 902 17.04 -16.71 -5.27
N LYS A 903 16.45 -15.55 -4.95
CA LYS A 903 16.59 -14.31 -5.74
C LYS A 903 18.01 -13.78 -5.76
N ALA A 904 18.64 -13.67 -4.59
CA ALA A 904 20.00 -13.17 -4.46
C ALA A 904 21.01 -14.11 -5.14
N TYR A 905 20.79 -15.43 -5.05
CA TYR A 905 21.62 -16.41 -5.72
C TYR A 905 21.54 -16.30 -7.26
N THR A 906 20.33 -16.30 -7.82
CA THR A 906 20.15 -16.11 -9.27
C THR A 906 20.70 -14.75 -9.74
N THR A 907 20.65 -13.71 -8.91
CA THR A 907 21.22 -12.39 -9.21
C THR A 907 22.76 -12.42 -9.22
N LEU A 908 23.37 -13.11 -8.25
CA LEU A 908 24.83 -13.29 -8.20
C LEU A 908 25.33 -14.05 -9.44
N LEU A 909 24.71 -15.19 -9.77
CA LEU A 909 25.05 -15.96 -10.96
C LEU A 909 24.91 -15.12 -12.24
N THR A 910 23.83 -14.33 -12.33
CA THR A 910 23.61 -13.39 -13.44
C THR A 910 24.71 -12.32 -13.51
N SER A 911 25.20 -11.84 -12.37
CA SER A 911 26.26 -10.85 -12.27
C SER A 911 27.60 -11.41 -12.74
N ILE A 912 27.93 -12.65 -12.36
CA ILE A 912 29.12 -13.38 -12.84
C ILE A 912 29.09 -13.50 -14.38
N MET A 913 27.95 -13.93 -14.93
CA MET A 913 27.78 -14.04 -16.39
C MET A 913 27.85 -12.68 -17.11
N SER A 914 27.35 -11.61 -16.47
CA SER A 914 27.35 -10.26 -17.05
C SER A 914 28.73 -9.60 -17.04
N ALA A 915 29.53 -9.87 -16.01
CA ALA A 915 30.92 -9.42 -15.89
C ALA A 915 31.90 -10.24 -16.75
N LYS A 916 31.40 -11.22 -17.51
CA LYS A 916 32.18 -12.14 -18.35
C LYS A 916 33.11 -13.07 -17.57
N LEU A 917 32.77 -13.41 -16.32
CA LEU A 917 33.55 -14.29 -15.44
C LEU A 917 33.03 -15.74 -15.44
N GLN A 918 32.32 -16.16 -16.49
CA GLN A 918 31.72 -17.51 -16.60
C GLN A 918 32.73 -18.67 -16.50
N GLY A 919 34.02 -18.41 -16.75
CA GLY A 919 35.08 -19.41 -16.65
C GLY A 919 35.19 -20.03 -15.25
N VAL A 920 34.71 -19.33 -14.23
CA VAL A 920 34.67 -19.81 -12.84
C VAL A 920 33.83 -21.08 -12.70
N PHE A 921 32.72 -21.21 -13.44
CA PHE A 921 31.82 -22.37 -13.34
C PHE A 921 32.41 -23.64 -13.96
N ILE A 922 33.34 -23.50 -14.90
CA ILE A 922 33.95 -24.59 -15.67
C ILE A 922 35.39 -24.89 -15.23
N SER A 923 35.85 -24.25 -14.16
CA SER A 923 37.20 -24.46 -13.63
C SER A 923 37.38 -25.90 -13.12
N PRO A 924 38.63 -26.39 -13.03
CA PRO A 924 38.90 -27.71 -12.44
C PRO A 924 38.34 -27.89 -11.01
N ARG A 925 38.17 -26.80 -10.26
CA ARG A 925 37.64 -26.81 -8.89
C ARG A 925 36.11 -26.93 -8.86
N ASN A 926 35.42 -26.27 -9.78
CA ASN A 926 33.97 -26.10 -9.72
C ASN A 926 33.20 -27.00 -10.70
N ASN A 927 33.87 -27.59 -11.69
CA ASN A 927 33.25 -28.40 -12.74
C ASN A 927 32.41 -29.58 -12.19
N ALA A 928 32.80 -30.16 -11.04
CA ALA A 928 32.05 -31.25 -10.41
C ALA A 928 30.64 -30.83 -9.92
N SER A 929 30.48 -29.56 -9.51
CA SER A 929 29.24 -29.02 -8.95
C SER A 929 28.33 -28.37 -10.00
N PHE A 930 28.83 -28.20 -11.24
CA PHE A 930 28.11 -27.53 -12.33
C PHE A 930 26.76 -28.18 -12.65
N ASN A 931 26.69 -29.52 -12.69
CA ASN A 931 25.45 -30.24 -12.99
C ASN A 931 24.38 -30.00 -11.90
N SER A 932 24.77 -30.04 -10.63
CA SER A 932 23.87 -29.77 -9.50
C SER A 932 23.34 -28.34 -9.51
N LEU A 933 24.18 -27.37 -9.93
CA LEU A 933 23.77 -25.98 -10.10
C LEU A 933 22.70 -25.84 -11.20
N MET A 934 22.90 -26.51 -12.36
CA MET A 934 21.92 -26.50 -13.44
C MET A 934 20.59 -27.18 -13.06
N GLU A 935 20.64 -28.31 -12.33
CA GLU A 935 19.44 -28.97 -11.78
C GLU A 935 18.67 -28.05 -10.82
N THR A 936 19.38 -27.34 -9.95
CA THR A 936 18.76 -26.35 -9.05
C THR A 936 18.05 -25.24 -9.83
N MET A 937 18.69 -24.70 -10.89
CA MET A 937 18.06 -23.70 -11.75
C MET A 937 16.83 -24.25 -12.48
N GLN A 938 16.84 -25.52 -12.86
CA GLN A 938 15.66 -26.16 -13.46
C GLN A 938 14.49 -26.19 -12.45
N VAL A 939 14.72 -26.62 -11.21
CA VAL A 939 13.66 -26.65 -10.17
C VAL A 939 13.07 -25.26 -9.93
N LEU A 940 13.92 -24.22 -9.89
CA LEU A 940 13.48 -22.83 -9.73
C LEU A 940 12.69 -22.30 -10.93
N ALA A 941 12.98 -22.78 -12.14
CA ALA A 941 12.24 -22.42 -13.34
C ALA A 941 10.85 -23.08 -13.38
N GLU A 942 10.68 -24.27 -12.79
CA GLU A 942 9.41 -25.02 -12.75
C GLU A 942 8.47 -24.55 -11.61
N ASP A 943 9.01 -23.89 -10.58
CA ASP A 943 8.27 -23.41 -9.42
C ASP A 943 7.32 -22.24 -9.76
N THR A 944 6.04 -22.56 -10.01
CA THR A 944 4.99 -21.56 -10.29
C THR A 944 4.48 -20.82 -9.05
N SER A 945 4.87 -21.24 -7.85
CA SER A 945 4.49 -20.55 -6.62
C SER A 945 5.26 -19.24 -6.40
N ASP A 946 6.38 -19.06 -7.12
CA ASP A 946 7.28 -17.92 -7.00
C ASP A 946 7.62 -17.27 -8.36
N PRO A 947 6.69 -16.51 -8.95
CA PRO A 947 6.90 -15.86 -10.25
C PRO A 947 8.14 -14.95 -10.34
N PRO A 948 8.51 -14.15 -9.31
CA PRO A 948 9.73 -13.35 -9.35
C PRO A 948 11.02 -14.15 -9.57
N ASN A 949 11.19 -15.27 -8.86
CA ASN A 949 12.37 -16.11 -9.01
C ASN A 949 12.34 -16.95 -10.29
N GLN A 950 11.16 -17.41 -10.71
CA GLN A 950 10.98 -18.04 -12.00
C GLN A 950 11.44 -17.12 -13.15
N LYS A 951 11.02 -15.85 -13.12
CA LYS A 951 11.47 -14.82 -14.07
C LYS A 951 12.97 -14.61 -14.04
N ALA A 952 13.56 -14.43 -12.85
CA ALA A 952 15.00 -14.22 -12.71
C ALA A 952 15.81 -15.40 -13.29
N THR A 953 15.31 -16.62 -13.08
CA THR A 953 15.94 -17.85 -13.56
C THR A 953 15.91 -17.95 -15.09
N PHE A 954 14.78 -17.63 -15.74
CA PHE A 954 14.74 -17.57 -17.21
C PHE A 954 15.68 -16.51 -17.80
N ASN A 955 15.88 -15.38 -17.10
CA ASN A 955 16.86 -14.37 -17.52
C ASN A 955 18.28 -14.92 -17.48
N LEU A 956 18.65 -15.60 -16.39
CA LEU A 956 19.94 -16.27 -16.24
C LEU A 956 20.13 -17.33 -17.35
N LEU A 957 19.16 -18.21 -17.55
CA LEU A 957 19.22 -19.28 -18.55
C LEU A 957 19.37 -18.73 -19.97
N SER A 958 18.69 -17.63 -20.31
CA SER A 958 18.86 -16.93 -21.60
C SER A 958 20.30 -16.45 -21.79
N ARG A 959 20.94 -15.92 -20.75
CA ARG A 959 22.36 -15.54 -20.78
C ARG A 959 23.29 -16.74 -20.89
N CYS A 960 23.04 -17.82 -20.14
CA CYS A 960 23.78 -19.08 -20.25
C CYS A 960 23.74 -19.63 -21.69
N VAL A 961 22.57 -19.64 -22.34
CA VAL A 961 22.44 -20.01 -23.75
C VAL A 961 23.25 -19.09 -24.66
N SER A 962 23.21 -17.78 -24.42
CA SER A 962 23.94 -16.80 -25.22
C SER A 962 25.46 -16.96 -25.14
N VAL A 963 25.98 -17.44 -24.02
CA VAL A 963 27.42 -17.60 -23.79
C VAL A 963 27.90 -19.01 -24.16
N TRP A 964 27.23 -20.06 -23.68
CA TRP A 964 27.71 -21.44 -23.80
C TRP A 964 27.17 -22.21 -25.02
N ALA A 965 26.04 -21.83 -25.60
CA ALA A 965 25.40 -22.59 -26.69
C ALA A 965 25.82 -22.13 -28.11
N GLN A 966 26.89 -21.34 -28.25
CA GLN A 966 27.34 -20.78 -29.53
C GLN A 966 27.86 -21.88 -30.49
N PRO A 967 27.40 -21.91 -31.76
CA PRO A 967 27.72 -23.00 -32.70
C PRO A 967 29.15 -22.98 -33.25
N ASN A 968 29.90 -21.87 -33.12
CA ASN A 968 31.30 -21.75 -33.53
C ASN A 968 32.11 -20.93 -32.51
N PHE A 969 32.92 -21.61 -31.69
CA PHE A 969 33.85 -20.94 -30.77
C PHE A 969 35.02 -20.34 -31.54
N VAL A 970 35.04 -19.00 -31.66
CA VAL A 970 36.20 -18.25 -32.12
C VAL A 970 36.92 -17.72 -30.88
N PRO A 971 38.13 -18.19 -30.54
CA PRO A 971 38.88 -17.61 -29.43
C PRO A 971 39.15 -16.13 -29.75
N PRO A 972 38.91 -15.19 -28.81
CA PRO A 972 39.13 -13.79 -29.07
C PRO A 972 40.60 -13.53 -29.40
N THR A 973 40.83 -12.54 -30.25
CA THR A 973 42.18 -11.98 -30.43
C THR A 973 42.61 -11.38 -29.09
N SER A 974 43.82 -11.69 -28.64
CA SER A 974 44.38 -11.19 -27.38
C SER A 974 44.44 -9.66 -27.41
N ASN A 975 43.38 -9.00 -26.94
CA ASN A 975 43.50 -7.62 -26.49
C ASN A 975 44.44 -7.65 -25.29
N GLY A 976 45.50 -6.84 -25.31
CA GLY A 976 46.63 -6.89 -24.36
C GLY A 976 46.31 -6.57 -22.89
N ASN A 977 45.19 -7.02 -22.36
CA ASN A 977 44.87 -7.02 -20.94
C ASN A 977 45.52 -8.24 -20.29
N SER A 978 46.50 -8.02 -19.41
CA SER A 978 47.29 -9.08 -18.77
C SER A 978 46.52 -9.95 -17.78
N ASN A 979 45.32 -9.54 -17.36
CA ASN A 979 44.53 -10.20 -16.30
C ASN A 979 43.30 -10.97 -16.84
N HIS A 980 43.08 -11.01 -18.16
CA HIS A 980 41.94 -11.73 -18.74
C HIS A 980 42.16 -13.24 -18.72
N ASN A 981 41.25 -14.00 -18.09
CA ASN A 981 41.33 -15.46 -18.04
C ASN A 981 40.75 -16.11 -19.30
N THR A 982 41.55 -16.92 -19.99
CA THR A 982 41.15 -17.61 -21.24
C THR A 982 39.98 -18.58 -21.07
N LEU A 983 39.69 -19.05 -19.85
CA LEU A 983 38.51 -19.88 -19.56
C LEU A 983 37.19 -19.12 -19.77
N ASN A 984 37.20 -17.79 -19.68
CA ASN A 984 36.01 -16.98 -19.92
C ASN A 984 35.56 -17.01 -21.39
N ASP A 985 36.43 -17.43 -22.31
CA ASP A 985 36.13 -17.45 -23.75
C ASP A 985 35.72 -18.83 -24.27
N VAL A 986 35.62 -19.83 -23.38
CA VAL A 986 35.32 -21.22 -23.72
C VAL A 986 33.84 -21.54 -23.47
N GLY A 987 33.19 -22.18 -24.44
CA GLY A 987 31.85 -22.74 -24.24
C GLY A 987 31.88 -24.19 -23.90
N ILE A 988 30.74 -24.67 -23.43
CA ILE A 988 30.57 -26.01 -22.92
C ILE A 988 30.14 -26.93 -24.06
N PRO A 989 30.98 -27.89 -24.50
CA PRO A 989 30.59 -28.86 -25.52
C PRO A 989 29.43 -29.72 -25.02
N GLY A 990 28.36 -29.87 -25.80
CA GLY A 990 27.19 -30.68 -25.42
C GLY A 990 26.08 -29.92 -24.68
N PHE A 991 26.28 -28.63 -24.36
CA PHE A 991 25.25 -27.82 -23.68
C PHE A 991 23.97 -27.68 -24.52
N GLU A 992 24.05 -27.82 -25.85
CA GLU A 992 22.88 -27.83 -26.73
C GLU A 992 21.87 -28.93 -26.42
N ARG A 993 22.36 -30.11 -25.98
CA ARG A 993 21.48 -31.22 -25.62
C ARG A 993 20.66 -30.88 -24.38
N TYR A 994 21.29 -30.23 -23.40
CA TYR A 994 20.61 -29.76 -22.20
C TYR A 994 19.53 -28.70 -22.53
N VAL A 995 19.82 -27.77 -23.44
CA VAL A 995 18.85 -26.77 -23.91
C VAL A 995 17.63 -27.44 -24.55
N TYR A 996 17.85 -28.41 -25.44
CA TYR A 996 16.78 -29.08 -26.18
C TYR A 996 16.00 -30.10 -25.35
N GLU A 997 16.66 -30.92 -24.55
CA GLU A 997 16.04 -32.04 -23.83
C GLU A 997 15.42 -31.63 -22.48
N ARG A 998 15.84 -30.49 -21.89
CA ARG A 998 15.38 -30.04 -20.57
C ARG A 998 14.74 -28.65 -20.61
N LEU A 999 15.47 -27.63 -21.07
CA LEU A 999 15.02 -26.23 -20.94
C LEU A 999 13.84 -25.86 -21.85
N LEU A 1000 13.86 -26.31 -23.11
CA LEU A 1000 12.73 -26.09 -24.04
C LEU A 1000 11.43 -26.75 -23.55
N PRO A 1001 11.43 -28.02 -23.10
CA PRO A 1001 10.27 -28.64 -22.48
C PRO A 1001 9.67 -27.84 -21.31
N ILE A 1002 10.52 -27.32 -20.42
CA ILE A 1002 10.07 -26.52 -19.27
C ILE A 1002 9.40 -25.23 -19.73
N ALA A 1003 10.02 -24.50 -20.67
CA ALA A 1003 9.53 -23.23 -21.19
C ALA A 1003 8.11 -23.34 -21.80
N PHE A 1004 7.81 -24.43 -22.50
CA PHE A 1004 6.47 -24.69 -23.05
C PHE A 1004 5.54 -25.44 -22.07
N GLY A 1005 6.09 -26.15 -21.08
CA GLY A 1005 5.34 -26.89 -20.07
C GLY A 1005 4.67 -26.00 -19.03
N ILE A 1006 5.32 -24.93 -18.57
CA ILE A 1006 4.78 -24.01 -17.55
C ILE A 1006 3.41 -23.41 -17.96
N PRO A 1007 3.22 -22.89 -19.19
CA PRO A 1007 1.92 -22.40 -19.65
C PRO A 1007 0.77 -23.43 -19.58
N SER A 1008 1.09 -24.74 -19.60
CA SER A 1008 0.11 -25.83 -19.60
C SER A 1008 -0.37 -26.25 -18.21
N LEU A 1009 0.21 -25.74 -17.12
CA LEU A 1009 -0.14 -26.13 -15.76
C LEU A 1009 -1.56 -25.64 -15.36
N PRO A 1010 -2.40 -26.46 -14.71
CA PRO A 1010 -3.79 -26.09 -14.38
C PRO A 1010 -3.88 -24.90 -13.40
N ASN A 1011 -2.89 -24.75 -12.53
CA ASN A 1011 -2.89 -23.76 -11.44
C ASN A 1011 -2.39 -22.37 -11.87
N LEU A 1012 -2.04 -22.16 -13.14
CA LEU A 1012 -1.48 -20.90 -13.63
C LEU A 1012 -2.58 -19.83 -13.79
N ASN A 1013 -2.54 -18.77 -12.97
CA ASN A 1013 -3.49 -17.66 -13.04
C ASN A 1013 -3.02 -16.53 -13.99
N LEU A 1014 -3.57 -16.50 -15.21
CA LEU A 1014 -3.26 -15.46 -16.21
C LEU A 1014 -3.82 -14.06 -15.88
N LYS A 1015 -4.66 -13.93 -14.83
CA LYS A 1015 -5.12 -12.62 -14.34
C LYS A 1015 -4.06 -11.94 -13.46
N ASP A 1016 -3.07 -12.70 -12.99
CA ASP A 1016 -1.94 -12.15 -12.24
C ASP A 1016 -0.94 -11.47 -13.19
N GLY A 1017 -0.64 -10.19 -12.89
CA GLY A 1017 0.36 -9.42 -13.62
C GLY A 1017 1.77 -10.01 -13.52
N GLN A 1018 2.14 -10.64 -12.39
CA GLN A 1018 3.47 -11.22 -12.20
C GLN A 1018 3.67 -12.44 -13.10
N VAL A 1019 2.69 -13.33 -13.18
CA VAL A 1019 2.69 -14.49 -14.10
C VAL A 1019 2.80 -14.04 -15.56
N THR A 1020 2.13 -12.94 -15.93
CA THR A 1020 2.26 -12.36 -17.27
C THR A 1020 3.71 -11.92 -17.55
N THR A 1021 4.43 -11.38 -16.56
CA THR A 1021 5.85 -11.04 -16.74
C THR A 1021 6.76 -12.26 -16.88
N VAL A 1022 6.44 -13.39 -16.26
CA VAL A 1022 7.16 -14.65 -16.48
C VAL A 1022 6.97 -15.12 -17.92
N LEU A 1023 5.74 -15.09 -18.45
CA LEU A 1023 5.47 -15.45 -19.85
C LEU A 1023 6.27 -14.58 -20.82
N HIS A 1024 6.44 -13.29 -20.52
CA HIS A 1024 7.31 -12.43 -21.32
C HIS A 1024 8.78 -12.88 -21.30
N GLU A 1025 9.27 -13.38 -20.17
CA GLU A 1025 10.66 -13.83 -20.05
C GLU A 1025 10.87 -15.21 -20.68
N ILE A 1026 9.91 -16.12 -20.55
CA ILE A 1026 9.86 -17.37 -21.32
C ILE A 1026 9.90 -17.07 -22.82
N ALA A 1027 9.11 -16.11 -23.29
CA ALA A 1027 9.12 -15.70 -24.69
C ALA A 1027 10.49 -15.17 -25.13
N ASN A 1028 11.17 -14.36 -24.29
CA ASN A 1028 12.53 -13.89 -24.56
C ASN A 1028 13.53 -15.05 -24.61
N PHE A 1029 13.43 -16.00 -23.67
CA PHE A 1029 14.28 -17.19 -23.63
C PHE A 1029 14.15 -18.01 -24.92
N LEU A 1030 12.91 -18.29 -25.35
CA LEU A 1030 12.62 -19.01 -26.59
C LEU A 1030 13.19 -18.31 -27.83
N GLN A 1031 13.05 -16.98 -27.94
CA GLN A 1031 13.67 -16.22 -29.02
C GLN A 1031 15.20 -16.24 -28.95
N THR A 1032 15.76 -16.22 -27.75
CA THR A 1032 17.22 -16.27 -27.56
C THR A 1032 17.76 -17.60 -28.06
N VAL A 1033 17.15 -18.73 -27.69
CA VAL A 1033 17.56 -20.06 -28.18
C VAL A 1033 17.53 -20.12 -29.71
N LEU A 1034 16.45 -19.65 -30.33
CA LEU A 1034 16.31 -19.65 -31.79
C LEU A 1034 17.34 -18.74 -32.47
N LYS A 1035 17.63 -17.56 -31.89
CA LYS A 1035 18.59 -16.59 -32.43
C LYS A 1035 20.02 -17.08 -32.36
N ILE A 1036 20.40 -17.78 -31.28
CA ILE A 1036 21.77 -18.28 -31.07
C ILE A 1036 22.03 -19.56 -31.90
N ARG A 1037 21.05 -20.47 -31.99
CA ARG A 1037 21.22 -21.76 -32.68
C ARG A 1037 20.76 -21.76 -34.14
N GLY A 1038 20.01 -20.74 -34.57
CA GLY A 1038 19.54 -20.58 -35.94
C GLY A 1038 18.70 -21.76 -36.43
N SER A 1039 19.01 -22.25 -37.64
CA SER A 1039 18.24 -23.30 -38.35
C SER A 1039 18.23 -24.65 -37.63
N GLU A 1040 19.21 -24.91 -36.76
CA GLU A 1040 19.28 -26.16 -36.01
C GLU A 1040 18.14 -26.27 -34.98
N ALA A 1041 17.92 -25.22 -34.18
CA ALA A 1041 16.84 -25.18 -33.19
C ALA A 1041 15.45 -25.17 -33.86
N GLU A 1042 15.33 -24.50 -35.00
CA GLU A 1042 14.10 -24.54 -35.82
C GLU A 1042 13.75 -25.96 -36.25
N SER A 1043 14.72 -26.69 -36.79
CA SER A 1043 14.52 -28.08 -37.24
C SER A 1043 14.15 -28.98 -36.06
N TYR A 1044 14.78 -28.81 -34.89
CA TYR A 1044 14.44 -29.56 -33.69
C TYR A 1044 13.00 -29.29 -33.21
N LEU A 1045 12.59 -28.02 -33.17
CA LEU A 1045 11.24 -27.63 -32.74
C LEU A 1045 10.17 -28.22 -33.67
N LEU A 1046 10.36 -28.11 -34.99
CA LEU A 1046 9.39 -28.56 -36.00
C LEU A 1046 9.33 -30.09 -36.16
N ASN A 1047 10.47 -30.77 -36.10
CA ASN A 1047 10.56 -32.20 -36.45
C ASN A 1047 10.59 -33.14 -35.24
N ALA A 1048 10.96 -32.65 -34.05
CA ALA A 1048 11.08 -33.48 -32.85
C ALA A 1048 10.15 -33.01 -31.72
N TYR A 1049 10.26 -31.75 -31.28
CA TYR A 1049 9.58 -31.29 -30.07
C TYR A 1049 8.05 -31.14 -30.25
N PHE A 1050 7.58 -30.29 -31.17
CA PHE A 1050 6.14 -30.08 -31.36
C PHE A 1050 5.35 -31.34 -31.78
N PRO A 1051 5.89 -32.22 -32.66
CA PRO A 1051 5.25 -33.50 -32.94
C PRO A 1051 5.11 -34.39 -31.71
N SER A 1052 6.09 -34.39 -30.80
CA SER A 1052 6.01 -35.18 -29.55
C SER A 1052 4.91 -34.70 -28.58
N GLN A 1053 4.47 -33.45 -28.72
CA GLN A 1053 3.40 -32.83 -27.91
C GLN A 1053 2.05 -32.79 -28.66
N ASN A 1054 1.93 -33.47 -29.81
CA ASN A 1054 0.73 -33.50 -30.66
C ASN A 1054 0.25 -32.13 -31.18
N TRP A 1055 1.17 -31.19 -31.43
CA TRP A 1055 0.80 -29.90 -32.01
C TRP A 1055 0.41 -30.03 -33.49
N PRO A 1056 -0.64 -29.33 -33.96
CA PRO A 1056 -0.94 -29.25 -35.39
C PRO A 1056 0.22 -28.63 -36.17
N GLN A 1057 0.50 -29.18 -37.35
CA GLN A 1057 1.66 -28.77 -38.17
C GLN A 1057 1.61 -27.27 -38.53
N ASP A 1058 0.42 -26.74 -38.84
CA ASP A 1058 0.24 -25.32 -39.15
C ASP A 1058 0.51 -24.41 -37.93
N ALA A 1059 0.11 -24.83 -36.73
CA ALA A 1059 0.34 -24.09 -35.49
C ALA A 1059 1.82 -24.12 -35.08
N ALA A 1060 2.49 -25.27 -35.28
CA ALA A 1060 3.93 -25.42 -35.05
C ALA A 1060 4.74 -24.51 -35.99
N MET A 1061 4.37 -24.44 -37.28
CA MET A 1061 4.99 -23.54 -38.26
C MET A 1061 4.72 -22.07 -37.95
N ASP A 1062 3.49 -21.69 -37.57
CA ASP A 1062 3.18 -20.31 -37.19
C ASP A 1062 4.01 -19.88 -35.97
N MET A 1063 4.04 -20.69 -34.90
CA MET A 1063 4.82 -20.40 -33.69
C MET A 1063 6.32 -20.19 -33.99
N THR A 1064 6.95 -21.10 -34.74
CA THR A 1064 8.38 -20.97 -35.10
C THR A 1064 8.67 -19.80 -36.04
N THR A 1065 7.74 -19.47 -36.94
CA THR A 1065 7.85 -18.31 -37.83
C THR A 1065 7.75 -17.00 -37.03
N LYS A 1066 6.75 -16.88 -36.15
CA LYS A 1066 6.57 -15.72 -35.28
C LYS A 1066 7.72 -15.55 -34.28
N MET A 1067 8.29 -16.65 -33.77
CA MET A 1067 9.48 -16.62 -32.94
C MET A 1067 10.69 -16.01 -33.67
N ARG A 1068 10.84 -16.22 -34.98
CA ARG A 1068 11.94 -15.70 -35.79
C ARG A 1068 11.74 -14.25 -36.24
N GLU A 1069 10.55 -13.94 -36.75
CA GLU A 1069 10.30 -12.71 -37.50
C GLU A 1069 9.86 -11.53 -36.62
N LEU A 1070 9.17 -11.80 -35.51
CA LEU A 1070 8.68 -10.74 -34.64
C LEU A 1070 9.81 -10.15 -33.79
N ASP A 1071 9.73 -8.84 -33.56
CA ASP A 1071 10.55 -8.16 -32.57
C ASP A 1071 10.19 -8.66 -31.14
N PRO A 1072 11.05 -8.46 -30.14
CA PRO A 1072 10.80 -8.96 -28.78
C PRO A 1072 9.48 -8.48 -28.18
N LYS A 1073 9.01 -7.27 -28.52
CA LYS A 1073 7.72 -6.77 -28.04
C LYS A 1073 6.55 -7.45 -28.75
N GLY A 1074 6.63 -7.61 -30.07
CA GLY A 1074 5.62 -8.30 -30.85
C GLY A 1074 5.47 -9.77 -30.43
N PHE A 1075 6.58 -10.49 -30.22
CA PHE A 1075 6.54 -11.89 -29.84
C PHE A 1075 5.99 -12.11 -28.43
N ARG A 1076 6.36 -11.27 -27.46
CA ARG A 1076 5.78 -11.31 -26.09
C ARG A 1076 4.25 -11.22 -26.11
N LYS A 1077 3.72 -10.29 -26.90
CA LYS A 1077 2.27 -10.11 -27.05
C LYS A 1077 1.64 -11.35 -27.68
N TYR A 1078 2.18 -11.81 -28.81
CA TYR A 1078 1.69 -13.00 -29.50
C TYR A 1078 1.70 -14.24 -28.59
N PHE A 1079 2.79 -14.52 -27.89
CA PHE A 1079 2.91 -15.67 -26.99
C PHE A 1079 1.92 -15.61 -25.83
N THR A 1080 1.72 -14.43 -25.24
CA THR A 1080 0.74 -14.23 -24.16
C THR A 1080 -0.70 -14.44 -24.64
N ASP A 1081 -1.04 -13.90 -25.82
CA ASP A 1081 -2.36 -14.07 -26.42
C ASP A 1081 -2.62 -15.53 -26.83
N PHE A 1082 -1.58 -16.24 -27.31
CA PHE A 1082 -1.63 -17.67 -27.62
C PHE A 1082 -1.89 -18.54 -26.36
N VAL A 1083 -1.22 -18.25 -25.24
CA VAL A 1083 -1.46 -18.95 -23.98
C VAL A 1083 -2.86 -18.66 -23.42
N ARG A 1084 -3.38 -17.44 -23.63
CA ARG A 1084 -4.74 -17.08 -23.19
C ARG A 1084 -5.82 -17.82 -23.99
N SER A 1085 -5.68 -17.86 -25.32
CA SER A 1085 -6.68 -18.47 -26.20
C SER A 1085 -6.81 -19.99 -26.02
N THR A 1086 -5.69 -20.66 -25.72
CA THR A 1086 -5.64 -22.10 -25.48
C THR A 1086 -6.29 -22.52 -24.16
N ARG A 1087 -6.42 -21.60 -23.18
CA ARG A 1087 -7.04 -21.89 -21.87
C ARG A 1087 -8.49 -21.48 -21.74
N THR A 1088 -8.96 -20.49 -22.50
CA THR A 1088 -10.38 -20.07 -22.51
C THR A 1088 -11.33 -21.11 -23.12
N GLY A 1089 -10.80 -22.19 -23.71
CA GLY A 1089 -11.57 -23.30 -24.25
C GLY A 1089 -11.68 -24.53 -23.34
N SER A 1090 -11.26 -24.43 -22.06
CA SER A 1090 -11.35 -25.50 -21.05
C SER A 1090 -12.40 -25.21 -19.99
#